data_AF-E3H1I5-F1
#
_entry.id   AF-E3H1I5-F1
#
_cell.length_a   1.000
_cell.length_b   1.000
_cell.length_c   1.000
_cell.angle_alpha   90.00
_cell.angle_beta   90.00
_cell.angle_gamma   90.00
#
_symmetry.space_group_name_H-M   'P 1'
#
loop_
_entity.id
_entity.type
_entity.pdbx_description
1 polymer ?
#
loop_
_entity_poly.entity_id
_entity_poly.type
_entity_poly.pdbx_seq_one_letter_code
_entity_poly.pdbx_strand_id
1 'polypeptide(L)'
;MPELKHVDPPQSSVDDNMSIGTADKPRAMPDVQFDDGASDNLRNALNSAADTIETQQGGRDGLFDTARDKFEGKYAHDFHMCHVQLANNSANVVTMLRYGAKLVDYIKECAHVENENRKKAREWENRNGLQQTWDGVVLNKHRPDYAPNPSKPAEPGSAPQRDVNAGAPDASGGTSSAIPENLDGYNTACVSYDNEAGLKHTDITNALNTYTSSCHHGSLDISETINSMAGWLQQSNQVNTWVSGVAQDFRDAGSGTGNIKTVSNAYLDQRMQERGTGAPQVQKIEVHPAQVTGEIPTSGFANDPVNVATGNFIEPETDLSFPGTFARNLNLKRMYNSLAVTNSQDIPSGVFGIGWSSTLDQRLEFDADKASWFTADGRILTFAREGEGFARASGEAWWLTKAELGSDAYARIEALQRETQRQLKNSRGLDESAVQAFMQEPFYWIVMNNAHESFGFSASGDWVSATDGHPSNTVVAFRDAQGRVTDLVHPGSQRGIRVDYEELGQSTEAPEHRPISAYTYNTTGAEADTPLMAAEYSYEGEYLTSVATNAGVRSYTHTDAGLIREVINANGIVEVTNTYDELGRVVHQLTEYGREVSYTYTPSLVTIVADAETGDNSNLWTSDSKGRLIGITATDGSRQTMRYDSFGNRVGITERDGSRTARVFDNRGRLKRERTPEGTDYTYGWDEHDRITGVSVRDARDPRNLGTPMTVSYEYADSVNPNPSAVIDADGAQTLYDWDDRGLLTRVTEPTGVSTTFEYDAYGDLVLVTNGAGNTTTLIRDDHGRVIGVIDPLGRRGTATYNSSGALASIENADGARWTFAYPEFAVESLPSLVRNSTNTSGGCGNLPTSVTDPYGATIRFTYNAGGEIASVTNPLGHTTEGTFDTWGNLVGLTTASGAVWNYVYDGLSQLVEATDPSGAATRYSYDLNGELSSVTDATGVEIKRRVDRQRGIEEIADAFSSSFIHTDIFGRVTSEQKRARGGSSAKKADVESEFITYDVAGRPVEILDAAGGLTRCERDGAGRVLRVISAEGRIETYDYDGAGRVISHAVGLDAPERYTDEEGVSRVVEPSCLGDNSPGV
;
A
#
# COMPACT_ATOMS: atom_id res chain seq x y z
N MET A 1 -2.05 -18.71 -27.94
CA MET A 1 -1.85 -17.46 -27.17
C MET A 1 -0.64 -17.67 -26.27
N PRO A 2 0.20 -16.65 -26.00
CA PRO A 2 1.15 -16.74 -24.90
C PRO A 2 0.38 -16.76 -23.57
N GLU A 3 0.82 -17.58 -22.62
CA GLU A 3 0.19 -17.65 -21.30
C GLU A 3 0.62 -16.45 -20.46
N LEU A 4 -0.36 -15.67 -19.99
CA LEU A 4 -0.14 -14.63 -18.99
C LEU A 4 0.15 -15.33 -17.65
N LYS A 5 1.39 -15.25 -17.18
CA LYS A 5 1.72 -15.62 -15.80
C LYS A 5 1.06 -14.61 -14.86
N HIS A 6 0.16 -15.08 -14.01
CA HIS A 6 -0.24 -14.32 -12.83
C HIS A 6 0.99 -14.06 -11.96
N VAL A 7 1.05 -12.87 -11.38
CA VAL A 7 2.02 -12.48 -10.35
C VAL A 7 1.27 -12.50 -9.04
N ASP A 8 1.36 -13.60 -8.31
CA ASP A 8 0.64 -13.78 -7.05
C ASP A 8 1.24 -12.92 -5.91
N PRO A 9 0.41 -12.34 -5.03
CA PRO A 9 0.88 -11.51 -3.93
C PRO A 9 1.53 -12.35 -2.79
N PRO A 10 2.57 -11.84 -2.11
CA PRO A 10 3.44 -12.66 -1.25
C PRO A 10 2.83 -13.05 0.12
N GLN A 11 2.45 -14.32 0.25
CA GLN A 11 1.94 -15.04 1.45
C GLN A 11 3.05 -15.45 2.47
N SER A 12 2.76 -16.33 3.47
CA SER A 12 3.12 -15.97 4.87
C SER A 12 3.35 -17.11 5.96
N SER A 13 4.46 -17.22 6.75
CA SER A 13 4.49 -17.93 8.11
C SER A 13 5.43 -17.40 9.24
N VAL A 14 5.06 -17.65 10.52
CA VAL A 14 5.55 -16.99 11.77
C VAL A 14 6.04 -17.99 12.82
N ASP A 15 6.85 -17.49 13.76
CA ASP A 15 6.79 -17.75 15.22
C ASP A 15 7.85 -16.84 15.89
N ASP A 16 7.71 -16.26 17.10
CA ASP A 16 6.64 -16.31 18.11
C ASP A 16 6.76 -15.13 19.15
N ASN A 17 5.79 -15.00 20.08
CA ASN A 17 5.73 -14.15 21.29
C ASN A 17 5.83 -12.61 21.13
N MET A 18 4.66 -11.96 20.96
CA MET A 18 4.19 -10.85 21.80
C MET A 18 2.74 -10.50 21.40
N SER A 19 1.76 -11.08 22.10
CA SER A 19 0.33 -10.90 21.84
C SER A 19 -0.49 -11.14 23.13
N ILE A 20 -1.61 -10.45 23.31
CA ILE A 20 -2.59 -10.78 24.37
C ILE A 20 -3.53 -11.87 23.86
N GLY A 21 -3.00 -13.09 23.73
CA GLY A 21 -3.76 -14.24 23.28
C GLY A 21 -3.15 -15.51 23.84
N THR A 22 -3.96 -16.31 24.54
CA THR A 22 -3.67 -17.72 24.74
C THR A 22 -3.55 -18.39 23.37
N ALA A 23 -2.45 -19.08 23.11
CA ALA A 23 -2.33 -19.87 21.89
C ALA A 23 -3.39 -20.99 21.90
N ASP A 24 -4.10 -21.22 20.79
CA ASP A 24 -5.18 -22.24 20.71
C ASP A 24 -4.73 -23.67 21.10
N LYS A 25 -3.42 -23.93 21.04
CA LYS A 25 -2.80 -25.19 21.46
C LYS A 25 -1.49 -24.89 22.22
N PRO A 26 -1.55 -24.62 23.54
CA PRO A 26 -0.36 -24.42 24.37
C PRO A 26 0.58 -25.64 24.26
N ARG A 27 1.84 -25.36 23.94
CA ARG A 27 2.96 -26.32 23.95
C ARG A 27 3.67 -26.23 25.31
N ALA A 28 4.50 -27.22 25.68
CA ALA A 28 5.33 -27.19 26.88
C ALA A 28 6.48 -26.13 26.87
N MET A 29 6.14 -24.86 26.68
CA MET A 29 7.04 -23.71 26.72
C MET A 29 7.37 -23.29 28.17
N PRO A 30 8.46 -22.53 28.40
CA PRO A 30 8.66 -21.76 29.62
C PRO A 30 7.55 -20.73 29.85
N ASP A 31 7.37 -20.32 31.10
CA ASP A 31 6.44 -19.25 31.48
C ASP A 31 6.84 -17.91 30.83
N VAL A 32 5.85 -17.05 30.53
CA VAL A 32 6.09 -15.72 29.97
C VAL A 32 6.84 -14.86 30.99
N GLN A 33 7.78 -14.06 30.51
CA GLN A 33 8.49 -13.08 31.34
C GLN A 33 7.53 -11.94 31.67
N PHE A 34 7.00 -11.96 32.89
CA PHE A 34 6.07 -10.96 33.42
C PHE A 34 6.39 -10.70 34.89
N ASP A 35 6.51 -9.42 35.26
CA ASP A 35 6.79 -9.01 36.64
C ASP A 35 5.50 -8.48 37.29
N ASP A 36 4.92 -9.31 38.16
CA ASP A 36 3.72 -9.00 38.91
C ASP A 36 3.84 -7.71 39.72
N GLY A 37 5.02 -7.41 40.24
CA GLY A 37 5.29 -6.24 41.08
C GLY A 37 5.42 -4.97 40.24
N ALA A 38 6.09 -5.03 39.08
CA ALA A 38 6.11 -3.91 38.13
C ALA A 38 4.70 -3.61 37.60
N SER A 39 3.92 -4.65 37.31
CA SER A 39 2.50 -4.54 36.91
C SER A 39 1.63 -3.94 38.02
N ASP A 40 1.73 -4.46 39.25
CA ASP A 40 1.02 -3.90 40.40
C ASP A 40 1.43 -2.44 40.65
N ASN A 41 2.72 -2.09 40.53
CA ASN A 41 3.21 -0.72 40.70
C ASN A 41 2.63 0.24 39.65
N LEU A 42 2.57 -0.13 38.37
CA LEU A 42 1.98 0.70 37.32
C LEU A 42 0.47 0.92 37.55
N ARG A 43 -0.29 -0.15 37.81
CA ARG A 43 -1.71 -0.02 38.18
C ARG A 43 -1.91 0.86 39.41
N ASN A 44 -1.08 0.69 40.43
CA ASN A 44 -1.20 1.44 41.68
C ASN A 44 -0.84 2.92 41.48
N ALA A 45 0.12 3.25 40.61
CA ALA A 45 0.42 4.62 40.23
C ALA A 45 -0.74 5.28 39.45
N LEU A 46 -1.29 4.59 38.45
CA LEU A 46 -2.44 5.04 37.66
C LEU A 46 -3.68 5.29 38.53
N ASN A 47 -4.01 4.37 39.44
CA ASN A 47 -5.09 4.57 40.40
C ASN A 47 -4.77 5.71 41.37
N SER A 48 -3.57 5.75 41.98
CA SER A 48 -3.21 6.81 42.92
C SER A 48 -3.28 8.21 42.30
N ALA A 49 -2.96 8.36 41.01
CA ALA A 49 -3.14 9.62 40.29
C ALA A 49 -4.62 9.99 40.15
N ALA A 50 -5.46 9.02 39.75
CA ALA A 50 -6.90 9.21 39.65
C ALA A 50 -7.53 9.57 41.02
N ASP A 51 -7.20 8.82 42.08
CA ASP A 51 -7.65 9.09 43.45
C ASP A 51 -7.23 10.49 43.94
N THR A 52 -6.01 10.92 43.63
CA THR A 52 -5.52 12.28 43.94
C THR A 52 -6.33 13.34 43.19
N ILE A 53 -6.49 13.24 41.87
CA ILE A 53 -7.23 14.24 41.07
C ILE A 53 -8.70 14.31 41.50
N GLU A 54 -9.34 13.15 41.67
CA GLU A 54 -10.75 13.00 42.09
C GLU A 54 -11.00 13.63 43.46
N THR A 55 -10.09 13.41 44.42
CA THR A 55 -10.13 14.04 45.75
C THR A 55 -9.89 15.56 45.67
N GLN A 56 -8.91 15.99 44.88
CA GLN A 56 -8.57 17.41 44.74
C GLN A 56 -9.70 18.22 44.11
N GLN A 57 -10.45 17.67 43.14
CA GLN A 57 -11.50 18.43 42.46
C GLN A 57 -12.60 18.89 43.42
N GLY A 58 -13.02 18.06 44.38
CA GLY A 58 -13.97 18.47 45.43
C GLY A 58 -13.42 19.59 46.34
N GLY A 59 -12.10 19.63 46.54
CA GLY A 59 -11.42 20.76 47.19
C GLY A 59 -11.43 22.02 46.34
N ARG A 60 -11.10 21.91 45.04
CA ARG A 60 -11.13 23.01 44.07
C ARG A 60 -12.52 23.63 43.95
N ASP A 61 -13.58 22.82 43.98
CA ASP A 61 -14.98 23.29 43.95
C ASP A 61 -15.32 24.19 45.15
N GLY A 62 -15.03 23.75 46.38
CA GLY A 62 -15.31 24.55 47.59
C GLY A 62 -14.44 25.80 47.73
N LEU A 63 -13.20 25.75 47.22
CA LEU A 63 -12.33 26.92 47.09
C LEU A 63 -12.84 27.89 46.01
N PHE A 64 -13.41 27.38 44.92
CA PHE A 64 -13.99 28.17 43.84
C PHE A 64 -15.24 28.92 44.31
N ASP A 65 -16.13 28.26 45.06
CA ASP A 65 -17.27 28.93 45.71
C ASP A 65 -16.81 30.06 46.66
N THR A 66 -15.73 29.84 47.41
CA THR A 66 -15.13 30.85 48.30
C THR A 66 -14.51 32.01 47.51
N ALA A 67 -13.80 31.70 46.41
CA ALA A 67 -13.25 32.67 45.47
C ALA A 67 -14.34 33.47 44.73
N ARG A 68 -15.56 32.93 44.62
CA ARG A 68 -16.71 33.60 44.01
C ARG A 68 -17.50 34.51 44.94
N ASP A 69 -17.28 34.51 46.26
CA ASP A 69 -17.96 35.49 47.11
C ASP A 69 -17.50 36.92 46.75
N LYS A 70 -18.45 37.71 46.23
CA LYS A 70 -18.26 39.07 45.69
C LYS A 70 -17.34 39.15 44.47
N PHE A 71 -17.00 38.02 43.84
CA PHE A 71 -16.44 38.01 42.49
C PHE A 71 -17.58 38.13 41.48
N GLU A 72 -17.76 39.33 40.93
CA GLU A 72 -18.88 39.68 40.05
C GLU A 72 -18.34 40.45 38.83
N GLY A 73 -19.02 40.35 37.68
CA GLY A 73 -18.61 40.96 36.40
C GLY A 73 -17.94 40.00 35.42
N LYS A 74 -17.32 40.55 34.36
CA LYS A 74 -16.70 39.81 33.23
C LYS A 74 -15.72 38.74 33.74
N TYR A 75 -14.76 39.16 34.56
CA TYR A 75 -13.69 38.30 35.04
C TYR A 75 -14.19 37.13 35.93
N ALA A 76 -15.37 37.28 36.57
CA ALA A 76 -16.00 36.22 37.34
C ALA A 76 -16.68 35.16 36.44
N HIS A 77 -17.19 35.58 35.27
CA HIS A 77 -17.67 34.68 34.23
C HIS A 77 -16.51 33.94 33.58
N ASP A 78 -15.45 34.65 33.14
CA ASP A 78 -14.25 34.07 32.54
C ASP A 78 -13.61 33.00 33.46
N PHE A 79 -13.48 33.31 34.77
CA PHE A 79 -12.98 32.37 35.78
C PHE A 79 -13.88 31.13 35.95
N HIS A 80 -15.19 31.29 35.86
CA HIS A 80 -16.15 30.19 35.96
C HIS A 80 -16.09 29.26 34.75
N MET A 81 -15.99 29.81 33.53
CA MET A 81 -15.81 29.00 32.32
C MET A 81 -14.52 28.18 32.39
N CYS A 82 -13.41 28.81 32.80
CA CYS A 82 -12.14 28.14 33.03
C CYS A 82 -12.25 27.00 34.06
N HIS A 83 -12.87 27.26 35.21
CA HIS A 83 -13.00 26.27 36.28
C HIS A 83 -13.91 25.09 35.90
N VAL A 84 -15.05 25.34 35.25
CA VAL A 84 -15.97 24.28 34.79
C VAL A 84 -15.27 23.39 33.76
N GLN A 85 -14.55 23.97 32.80
CA GLN A 85 -13.85 23.17 31.79
C GLN A 85 -12.64 22.41 32.37
N LEU A 86 -11.90 22.98 33.34
CA LEU A 86 -10.86 22.25 34.07
C LEU A 86 -11.42 21.06 34.85
N ALA A 87 -12.62 21.18 35.43
CA ALA A 87 -13.30 20.09 36.12
C ALA A 87 -13.78 18.99 35.15
N ASN A 88 -14.32 19.37 33.99
CA ASN A 88 -14.67 18.44 32.92
C ASN A 88 -13.41 17.69 32.41
N ASN A 89 -12.31 18.41 32.19
CA ASN A 89 -11.02 17.83 31.80
C ASN A 89 -10.48 16.87 32.89
N SER A 90 -10.55 17.24 34.18
CA SER A 90 -10.09 16.35 35.27
C SER A 90 -10.88 15.04 35.32
N ALA A 91 -12.19 15.09 35.05
CA ALA A 91 -13.04 13.90 35.05
C ALA A 91 -12.72 12.95 33.87
N ASN A 92 -12.41 13.51 32.70
CA ASN A 92 -11.91 12.74 31.55
C ASN A 92 -10.53 12.13 31.83
N VAL A 93 -9.59 12.87 32.42
CA VAL A 93 -8.26 12.36 32.83
C VAL A 93 -8.37 11.25 33.86
N VAL A 94 -9.20 11.41 34.90
CA VAL A 94 -9.51 10.34 35.88
C VAL A 94 -10.07 9.10 35.17
N THR A 95 -10.99 9.28 34.23
CA THR A 95 -11.61 8.18 33.46
C THR A 95 -10.57 7.40 32.64
N MET A 96 -9.65 8.09 31.95
CA MET A 96 -8.55 7.47 31.20
C MET A 96 -7.55 6.74 32.12
N LEU A 97 -7.14 7.35 33.23
CA LEU A 97 -6.25 6.74 34.23
C LEU A 97 -6.84 5.45 34.83
N ARG A 98 -8.12 5.47 35.21
CA ARG A 98 -8.84 4.30 35.73
C ARG A 98 -9.02 3.21 34.66
N TYR A 99 -9.04 3.56 33.37
CA TYR A 99 -9.08 2.59 32.29
C TYR A 99 -7.71 1.95 32.02
N GLY A 100 -6.64 2.75 31.97
CA GLY A 100 -5.26 2.24 31.88
C GLY A 100 -4.94 1.25 33.01
N ALA A 101 -5.36 1.55 34.24
CA ALA A 101 -5.23 0.64 35.37
C ALA A 101 -5.95 -0.72 35.15
N LYS A 102 -7.16 -0.71 34.59
CA LYS A 102 -7.89 -1.94 34.23
C LYS A 102 -7.22 -2.72 33.12
N LEU A 103 -6.56 -2.04 32.17
CA LEU A 103 -5.77 -2.71 31.13
C LEU A 103 -4.51 -3.38 31.68
N VAL A 104 -3.85 -2.77 32.68
CA VAL A 104 -2.71 -3.40 33.38
C VAL A 104 -3.15 -4.70 34.08
N ASP A 105 -4.27 -4.69 34.81
CA ASP A 105 -4.85 -5.90 35.42
C ASP A 105 -5.25 -6.94 34.37
N TYR A 106 -5.86 -6.51 33.26
CA TYR A 106 -6.24 -7.38 32.15
C TYR A 106 -5.04 -8.09 31.51
N ILE A 107 -3.95 -7.36 31.24
CA ILE A 107 -2.71 -7.93 30.69
C ILE A 107 -2.08 -8.90 31.69
N LYS A 108 -2.08 -8.57 32.98
CA LYS A 108 -1.57 -9.44 34.06
C LYS A 108 -2.35 -10.75 34.17
N GLU A 109 -3.67 -10.70 34.15
CA GLU A 109 -4.52 -11.90 34.18
C GLU A 109 -4.32 -12.76 32.92
N CYS A 110 -4.16 -12.15 31.74
CA CYS A 110 -3.80 -12.89 30.52
C CYS A 110 -2.44 -13.61 30.65
N ALA A 111 -1.43 -12.94 31.23
CA ALA A 111 -0.13 -13.55 31.48
C ALA A 111 -0.20 -14.72 32.48
N HIS A 112 -1.03 -14.61 33.52
CA HIS A 112 -1.29 -15.70 34.47
C HIS A 112 -2.02 -16.88 33.83
N VAL A 113 -3.06 -16.61 33.03
CA VAL A 113 -3.82 -17.63 32.29
C VAL A 113 -2.93 -18.39 31.31
N GLU A 114 -2.10 -17.68 30.53
CA GLU A 114 -1.13 -18.28 29.62
C GLU A 114 -0.10 -19.13 30.39
N ASN A 115 0.39 -18.69 31.55
CA ASN A 115 1.33 -19.46 32.37
C ASN A 115 0.72 -20.74 32.97
N GLU A 116 -0.49 -20.68 33.54
CA GLU A 116 -1.18 -21.90 34.00
C GLU A 116 -1.54 -22.83 32.83
N ASN A 117 -1.80 -22.30 31.63
CA ASN A 117 -2.00 -23.11 30.43
C ASN A 117 -0.71 -23.79 29.94
N ARG A 118 0.42 -23.07 29.89
CA ARG A 118 1.75 -23.66 29.60
C ARG A 118 2.14 -24.70 30.64
N LYS A 119 1.87 -24.46 31.92
CA LYS A 119 2.05 -25.42 33.02
C LYS A 119 1.22 -26.68 32.84
N LYS A 120 -0.08 -26.58 32.54
CA LYS A 120 -0.94 -27.74 32.19
C LYS A 120 -0.36 -28.54 31.02
N ALA A 121 0.16 -27.87 29.99
CA ALA A 121 0.82 -28.53 28.85
C ALA A 121 2.09 -29.29 29.30
N ARG A 122 2.97 -28.65 30.09
CA ARG A 122 4.15 -29.29 30.70
C ARG A 122 3.78 -30.51 31.58
N GLU A 123 2.72 -30.44 32.36
CA GLU A 123 2.24 -31.53 33.22
C GLU A 123 1.54 -32.67 32.45
N TRP A 124 1.02 -32.40 31.24
CA TRP A 124 0.48 -33.41 30.33
C TRP A 124 1.58 -34.13 29.56
N GLU A 125 2.53 -33.39 29.00
CA GLU A 125 3.64 -33.93 28.20
C GLU A 125 4.61 -34.79 29.03
N ASN A 126 4.82 -34.48 30.31
CA ASN A 126 5.69 -35.27 31.21
C ASN A 126 5.10 -36.62 31.69
N ARG A 127 3.92 -37.04 31.20
CA ARG A 127 3.35 -38.36 31.54
C ARG A 127 3.91 -39.46 30.65
N ASN A 128 4.23 -40.62 31.24
CA ASN A 128 4.65 -41.80 30.50
C ASN A 128 3.55 -42.22 29.49
N GLY A 129 3.92 -42.49 28.24
CA GLY A 129 2.98 -42.79 27.15
C GLY A 129 1.99 -43.92 27.45
N LEU A 130 2.39 -44.92 28.25
CA LEU A 130 1.47 -45.99 28.70
C LEU A 130 0.29 -45.45 29.54
N GLN A 131 0.50 -44.41 30.35
CA GLN A 131 -0.59 -43.75 31.08
C GLN A 131 -1.44 -42.89 30.16
N GLN A 132 -0.84 -42.16 29.22
CA GLN A 132 -1.60 -41.35 28.24
C GLN A 132 -2.55 -42.23 27.40
N THR A 133 -2.12 -43.43 26.98
CA THR A 133 -3.00 -44.40 26.31
C THR A 133 -4.10 -44.97 27.22
N TRP A 134 -3.83 -45.16 28.51
CA TRP A 134 -4.82 -45.71 29.45
C TRP A 134 -5.88 -44.68 29.83
N ASP A 135 -5.48 -43.44 30.15
CA ASP A 135 -6.39 -42.32 30.46
C ASP A 135 -7.35 -42.04 29.29
N GLY A 136 -6.85 -42.06 28.04
CA GLY A 136 -7.66 -41.82 26.84
C GLY A 136 -8.61 -42.96 26.47
N VAL A 137 -8.18 -44.22 26.57
CA VAL A 137 -8.97 -45.38 26.08
C VAL A 137 -9.88 -45.99 27.15
N VAL A 138 -9.50 -45.94 28.43
CA VAL A 138 -10.22 -46.64 29.52
C VAL A 138 -10.97 -45.67 30.45
N LEU A 139 -10.47 -44.45 30.63
CA LEU A 139 -11.09 -43.43 31.49
C LEU A 139 -11.72 -42.25 30.71
N ASN A 140 -11.64 -42.29 29.37
CA ASN A 140 -12.16 -41.28 28.44
C ASN A 140 -11.77 -39.83 28.81
N LYS A 141 -10.55 -39.63 29.32
CA LYS A 141 -10.01 -38.29 29.60
C LYS A 141 -9.36 -37.72 28.34
N HIS A 142 -9.52 -36.42 28.14
CA HIS A 142 -8.94 -35.70 27.01
C HIS A 142 -7.71 -34.89 27.45
N ARG A 143 -7.16 -34.06 26.55
CA ARG A 143 -6.12 -33.07 26.90
C ARG A 143 -6.67 -32.10 27.97
N PRO A 144 -5.82 -31.44 28.78
CA PRO A 144 -6.28 -30.49 29.78
C PRO A 144 -7.07 -29.34 29.15
N ASP A 145 -8.19 -28.96 29.75
CA ASP A 145 -8.93 -27.76 29.35
C ASP A 145 -8.09 -26.52 29.68
N TYR A 146 -7.73 -25.78 28.63
CA TYR A 146 -7.04 -24.50 28.74
C TYR A 146 -8.06 -23.40 29.04
N ALA A 147 -7.71 -22.50 29.97
CA ALA A 147 -8.57 -21.37 30.28
C ALA A 147 -8.42 -20.32 29.18
N PRO A 148 -9.52 -19.74 28.65
CA PRO A 148 -9.43 -18.59 27.75
C PRO A 148 -8.94 -17.36 28.51
N ASN A 149 -8.37 -16.39 27.81
CA ASN A 149 -8.14 -15.06 28.37
C ASN A 149 -9.46 -14.44 28.89
N PRO A 150 -9.41 -13.58 29.93
CA PRO A 150 -10.55 -12.75 30.32
C PRO A 150 -11.02 -11.84 29.18
N SER A 151 -12.21 -11.27 29.31
CA SER A 151 -12.68 -10.21 28.40
C SER A 151 -11.87 -8.93 28.58
N LYS A 152 -11.49 -8.25 27.48
CA LYS A 152 -10.93 -6.89 27.54
C LYS A 152 -11.92 -5.96 28.27
N PRO A 153 -11.47 -5.13 29.23
CA PRO A 153 -12.29 -4.07 29.80
C PRO A 153 -12.88 -3.17 28.70
N ALA A 154 -14.19 -2.92 28.74
CA ALA A 154 -14.86 -2.04 27.79
C ALA A 154 -14.35 -0.59 27.93
N GLU A 155 -14.11 0.06 26.79
CA GLU A 155 -13.63 1.45 26.72
C GLU A 155 -14.66 2.43 27.32
N PRO A 156 -14.21 3.44 28.10
CA PRO A 156 -15.10 4.41 28.71
C PRO A 156 -15.49 5.50 27.73
N GLY A 157 -16.74 5.96 27.79
CA GLY A 157 -17.15 7.23 27.18
C GLY A 157 -16.62 8.44 27.94
N SER A 158 -16.84 9.64 27.40
CA SER A 158 -16.60 10.90 28.11
C SER A 158 -17.33 10.96 29.47
N ALA A 159 -16.69 11.56 30.47
CA ALA A 159 -17.29 11.75 31.77
C ALA A 159 -18.51 12.70 31.71
N PRO A 160 -19.51 12.58 32.61
CA PRO A 160 -20.66 13.47 32.64
C PRO A 160 -20.23 14.93 32.82
N GLN A 161 -20.45 15.75 31.79
CA GLN A 161 -20.03 17.15 31.81
C GLN A 161 -20.88 18.00 32.75
N ARG A 162 -20.23 18.92 33.44
CA ARG A 162 -20.87 20.02 34.17
C ARG A 162 -21.35 21.07 33.16
N ASP A 163 -22.53 21.62 33.41
CA ASP A 163 -23.15 22.64 32.54
C ASP A 163 -22.27 23.89 32.47
N VAL A 164 -22.00 24.34 31.24
CA VAL A 164 -21.17 25.51 30.91
C VAL A 164 -22.01 26.79 30.72
N ASN A 165 -23.34 26.71 30.79
CA ASN A 165 -24.24 27.83 30.47
C ASN A 165 -24.42 28.84 31.62
N ALA A 166 -23.33 29.52 32.01
CA ALA A 166 -23.47 30.81 32.67
C ALA A 166 -23.74 31.91 31.64
N GLY A 167 -24.88 32.61 31.76
CA GLY A 167 -25.20 33.72 30.86
C GLY A 167 -24.13 34.80 30.84
N ALA A 168 -23.57 35.08 29.68
CA ALA A 168 -22.47 36.04 29.52
C ALA A 168 -22.93 37.48 29.86
N PRO A 169 -22.17 38.23 30.69
CA PRO A 169 -22.48 39.63 31.01
C PRO A 169 -22.12 40.58 29.86
N ASP A 170 -22.84 41.70 29.77
CA ASP A 170 -22.72 42.67 28.68
C ASP A 170 -21.31 43.29 28.57
N ALA A 171 -20.79 43.36 27.34
CA ALA A 171 -19.37 43.53 27.08
C ALA A 171 -18.93 45.01 26.91
N SER A 172 -17.65 45.28 27.18
CA SER A 172 -16.97 46.59 27.03
C SER A 172 -17.39 47.77 27.92
N GLY A 173 -18.56 47.74 28.57
CA GLY A 173 -19.04 48.86 29.43
C GLY A 173 -18.90 48.67 30.95
N GLY A 174 -18.65 47.45 31.43
CA GLY A 174 -18.84 47.07 32.84
C GLY A 174 -17.69 47.34 33.82
N THR A 175 -17.99 47.14 35.10
CA THR A 175 -17.01 46.91 36.17
C THR A 175 -17.02 45.43 36.59
N SER A 176 -15.93 44.99 37.21
CA SER A 176 -15.85 43.74 37.97
C SER A 176 -15.50 44.04 39.43
N SER A 177 -15.90 43.17 40.36
CA SER A 177 -15.49 43.23 41.77
C SER A 177 -14.89 41.91 42.22
N ALA A 178 -14.06 41.93 43.27
CA ALA A 178 -13.56 40.72 43.93
C ALA A 178 -13.12 41.01 45.38
N ILE A 179 -12.89 39.96 46.16
CA ILE A 179 -12.06 39.97 47.37
C ILE A 179 -10.72 39.31 46.99
N PRO A 180 -9.62 40.07 46.79
CA PRO A 180 -8.37 39.51 46.29
C PRO A 180 -7.80 38.37 47.14
N GLU A 181 -7.98 38.46 48.47
CA GLU A 181 -7.51 37.45 49.41
C GLU A 181 -8.20 36.09 49.22
N ASN A 182 -9.44 36.04 48.70
CA ASN A 182 -10.12 34.79 48.37
C ASN A 182 -9.57 34.18 47.08
N LEU A 183 -9.19 35.01 46.09
CA LEU A 183 -8.55 34.58 44.84
C LEU A 183 -7.13 34.06 45.10
N ASP A 184 -6.35 34.80 45.90
CA ASP A 184 -5.03 34.38 46.37
C ASP A 184 -5.11 33.05 47.16
N GLY A 185 -6.19 32.85 47.94
CA GLY A 185 -6.49 31.60 48.63
C GLY A 185 -6.77 30.41 47.71
N TYR A 186 -7.64 30.57 46.70
CA TYR A 186 -7.88 29.55 45.67
C TYR A 186 -6.60 29.18 44.94
N ASN A 187 -5.86 30.20 44.45
CA ASN A 187 -4.61 30.01 43.72
C ASN A 187 -3.57 29.24 44.55
N THR A 188 -3.36 29.63 45.81
CA THR A 188 -2.38 28.97 46.70
C THR A 188 -2.67 27.47 46.88
N ALA A 189 -3.94 27.11 47.04
CA ALA A 189 -4.34 25.71 47.20
C ALA A 189 -4.30 24.93 45.88
N CYS A 190 -4.79 25.52 44.78
CA CYS A 190 -4.75 24.88 43.45
C CYS A 190 -3.31 24.64 42.96
N VAL A 191 -2.37 25.56 43.21
CA VAL A 191 -0.94 25.33 42.95
C VAL A 191 -0.40 24.18 43.82
N SER A 192 -0.81 24.06 45.09
CA SER A 192 -0.43 22.91 45.93
C SER A 192 -0.96 21.58 45.38
N TYR A 193 -2.19 21.58 44.86
CA TYR A 193 -2.83 20.41 44.25
C TYR A 193 -2.16 20.02 42.92
N ASP A 194 -1.85 20.99 42.05
CA ASP A 194 -1.16 20.75 40.77
C ASP A 194 0.26 20.21 40.98
N ASN A 195 0.98 20.67 42.01
CA ASN A 195 2.28 20.10 42.39
C ASN A 195 2.17 18.63 42.85
N GLU A 196 1.17 18.29 43.68
CA GLU A 196 0.93 16.90 44.12
C GLU A 196 0.55 15.99 42.94
N ALA A 197 -0.30 16.45 42.04
CA ALA A 197 -0.69 15.71 40.84
C ALA A 197 0.48 15.60 39.84
N GLY A 198 1.38 16.58 39.74
CA GLY A 198 2.62 16.50 38.95
C GLY A 198 3.60 15.44 39.47
N LEU A 199 3.65 15.20 40.79
CA LEU A 199 4.37 14.06 41.36
C LEU A 199 3.71 12.74 40.92
N LYS A 200 2.37 12.66 40.91
CA LYS A 200 1.64 11.46 40.46
C LYS A 200 1.82 11.13 38.98
N HIS A 201 1.91 12.15 38.13
CA HIS A 201 2.32 11.98 36.73
C HIS A 201 3.72 11.33 36.64
N THR A 202 4.66 11.82 37.45
CA THR A 202 6.04 11.30 37.52
C THR A 202 6.10 9.86 38.07
N ASP A 203 5.27 9.52 39.07
CA ASP A 203 5.11 8.14 39.57
C ASP A 203 4.69 7.19 38.43
N ILE A 204 3.71 7.59 37.59
CA ILE A 204 3.23 6.80 36.45
C ILE A 204 4.34 6.60 35.41
N THR A 205 5.04 7.66 34.99
CA THR A 205 6.12 7.54 33.97
C THR A 205 7.21 6.58 34.43
N ASN A 206 7.61 6.63 35.70
CA ASN A 206 8.63 5.73 36.26
C ASN A 206 8.13 4.27 36.35
N ALA A 207 6.87 4.07 36.76
CA ALA A 207 6.27 2.74 36.83
C ALA A 207 6.08 2.13 35.43
N LEU A 208 5.73 2.93 34.41
CA LEU A 208 5.61 2.49 33.01
C LEU A 208 6.96 2.05 32.45
N ASN A 209 8.00 2.87 32.61
CA ASN A 209 9.36 2.52 32.19
C ASN A 209 9.83 1.21 32.83
N THR A 210 9.49 0.99 34.11
CA THR A 210 9.76 -0.28 34.80
C THR A 210 8.98 -1.43 34.15
N TYR A 211 7.66 -1.31 34.05
CA TYR A 211 6.76 -2.30 33.46
C TYR A 211 7.18 -2.75 32.06
N THR A 212 7.42 -1.81 31.14
CA THR A 212 7.83 -2.09 29.76
C THR A 212 9.18 -2.82 29.69
N SER A 213 10.06 -2.62 30.69
CA SER A 213 11.36 -3.31 30.77
C SER A 213 11.29 -4.74 31.37
N SER A 214 10.22 -5.08 32.09
CA SER A 214 10.10 -6.33 32.86
C SER A 214 8.95 -7.24 32.43
N CYS A 215 7.95 -6.69 31.74
CA CYS A 215 6.74 -7.39 31.31
C CYS A 215 6.71 -7.51 29.78
N HIS A 216 6.77 -8.74 29.27
CA HIS A 216 6.83 -9.05 27.84
C HIS A 216 5.66 -9.94 27.38
N HIS A 217 4.50 -9.74 28.02
CA HIS A 217 3.21 -10.27 27.60
C HIS A 217 2.24 -9.09 27.46
N GLY A 218 1.62 -8.96 26.29
CA GLY A 218 0.91 -7.75 25.88
C GLY A 218 1.82 -6.57 25.53
N SER A 219 1.21 -5.48 25.10
CA SER A 219 1.81 -4.15 24.91
C SER A 219 0.79 -3.14 25.41
N LEU A 220 1.22 -2.13 26.17
CA LEU A 220 0.33 -1.14 26.79
C LEU A 220 0.77 0.26 26.40
N ASP A 221 -0.06 0.96 25.64
CA ASP A 221 0.14 2.38 25.37
C ASP A 221 -0.78 3.22 26.28
N ILE A 222 -0.18 3.96 27.20
CA ILE A 222 -0.84 4.97 28.03
C ILE A 222 -0.31 6.38 27.74
N SER A 223 0.44 6.57 26.65
CA SER A 223 1.13 7.83 26.33
C SER A 223 0.15 8.99 26.21
N GLU A 224 -1.00 8.77 25.57
CA GLU A 224 -2.05 9.77 25.42
C GLU A 224 -2.77 10.09 26.76
N THR A 225 -2.90 9.10 27.65
CA THR A 225 -3.39 9.32 29.03
C THR A 225 -2.40 10.15 29.86
N ILE A 226 -1.09 9.91 29.70
CA ILE A 226 -0.01 10.69 30.33
C ILE A 226 -0.02 12.12 29.78
N ASN A 227 -0.03 12.29 28.45
CA ASN A 227 -0.07 13.59 27.78
C ASN A 227 -1.32 14.39 28.16
N SER A 228 -2.49 13.75 28.26
CA SER A 228 -3.72 14.37 28.73
C SER A 228 -3.63 14.87 30.18
N MET A 229 -2.98 14.09 31.06
CA MET A 229 -2.73 14.51 32.45
C MET A 229 -1.75 15.70 32.50
N ALA A 230 -0.71 15.71 31.67
CA ALA A 230 0.23 16.82 31.55
C ALA A 230 -0.44 18.10 30.99
N GLY A 231 -1.26 17.97 29.94
CA GLY A 231 -2.01 19.08 29.34
C GLY A 231 -3.03 19.70 30.31
N TRP A 232 -3.72 18.87 31.10
CA TRP A 232 -4.62 19.34 32.17
C TRP A 232 -3.85 20.14 33.24
N LEU A 233 -2.68 19.64 33.68
CA LEU A 233 -1.81 20.36 34.62
C LEU A 233 -1.29 21.68 34.03
N GLN A 234 -0.95 21.72 32.74
CA GLN A 234 -0.53 22.95 32.06
C GLN A 234 -1.66 23.98 32.03
N GLN A 235 -2.87 23.59 31.65
CA GLN A 235 -4.05 24.47 31.63
C GLN A 235 -4.42 24.95 33.05
N SER A 236 -4.33 24.09 34.07
CA SER A 236 -4.56 24.49 35.47
C SER A 236 -3.54 25.53 35.93
N ASN A 237 -2.26 25.36 35.61
CA ASN A 237 -1.22 26.34 35.92
C ASN A 237 -1.40 27.68 35.18
N GLN A 238 -1.92 27.67 33.95
CA GLN A 238 -2.30 28.89 33.22
C GLN A 238 -3.43 29.64 33.94
N VAL A 239 -4.49 28.94 34.36
CA VAL A 239 -5.62 29.53 35.10
C VAL A 239 -5.18 30.05 36.47
N ASN A 240 -4.36 29.31 37.23
CA ASN A 240 -3.77 29.75 38.50
C ASN A 240 -2.97 31.06 38.31
N THR A 241 -2.08 31.10 37.31
CA THR A 241 -1.27 32.29 36.98
C THR A 241 -2.15 33.49 36.64
N TRP A 242 -3.19 33.28 35.83
CA TRP A 242 -4.14 34.34 35.47
C TRP A 242 -4.95 34.84 36.67
N VAL A 243 -5.50 33.96 37.51
CA VAL A 243 -6.22 34.32 38.76
C VAL A 243 -5.33 35.13 39.70
N SER A 244 -4.06 34.77 39.83
CA SER A 244 -3.08 35.53 40.63
C SER A 244 -2.84 36.93 40.05
N GLY A 245 -2.78 37.06 38.72
CA GLY A 245 -2.72 38.35 38.01
C GLY A 245 -3.96 39.21 38.24
N VAL A 246 -5.16 38.63 38.17
CA VAL A 246 -6.44 39.31 38.50
C VAL A 246 -6.43 39.82 39.94
N ALA A 247 -6.02 38.97 40.90
CA ALA A 247 -5.93 39.35 42.30
C ALA A 247 -4.94 40.50 42.54
N GLN A 248 -3.79 40.49 41.86
CA GLN A 248 -2.81 41.59 41.90
C GLN A 248 -3.40 42.90 41.38
N ASP A 249 -4.10 42.90 40.24
CA ASP A 249 -4.66 44.14 39.67
C ASP A 249 -5.76 44.75 40.55
N PHE A 250 -6.60 43.92 41.19
CA PHE A 250 -7.56 44.40 42.18
C PHE A 250 -6.88 45.02 43.42
N ARG A 251 -5.66 44.59 43.77
CA ARG A 251 -4.85 45.21 44.83
C ARG A 251 -4.18 46.50 44.33
N ASP A 252 -3.67 46.53 43.10
CA ASP A 252 -3.01 47.69 42.48
C ASP A 252 -3.96 48.86 42.21
N ALA A 253 -5.23 48.59 41.88
CA ALA A 253 -6.24 49.61 41.56
C ALA A 253 -6.62 50.53 42.74
N GLY A 254 -6.28 50.16 43.99
CA GLY A 254 -6.14 51.09 45.12
C GLY A 254 -7.39 51.76 45.70
N SER A 255 -8.58 51.66 45.10
CA SER A 255 -9.78 52.39 45.55
C SER A 255 -10.95 51.47 45.99
N GLY A 256 -11.16 51.37 47.30
CA GLY A 256 -12.34 50.69 47.89
C GLY A 256 -12.24 50.58 49.42
N THR A 257 -13.25 51.07 50.14
CA THR A 257 -13.32 51.01 51.62
C THR A 257 -13.91 49.68 52.09
N GLY A 258 -13.02 48.73 52.41
CA GLY A 258 -13.37 47.37 52.81
C GLY A 258 -12.52 46.34 52.06
N ASN A 259 -12.81 45.06 52.27
CA ASN A 259 -12.08 43.95 51.65
C ASN A 259 -12.46 43.75 50.17
N ILE A 260 -13.66 44.17 49.77
CA ILE A 260 -14.11 44.14 48.37
C ILE A 260 -13.44 45.27 47.59
N LYS A 261 -12.92 44.95 46.39
CA LYS A 261 -12.40 45.90 45.41
C LYS A 261 -13.31 45.89 44.18
N THR A 262 -13.50 47.05 43.54
CA THR A 262 -14.33 47.19 42.33
C THR A 262 -13.59 48.06 41.33
N VAL A 263 -13.45 47.57 40.10
CA VAL A 263 -12.53 48.09 39.07
C VAL A 263 -13.22 48.02 37.70
N SER A 264 -12.89 48.93 36.78
CA SER A 264 -13.44 48.88 35.42
C SER A 264 -12.86 47.71 34.62
N ASN A 265 -13.68 47.06 33.79
CA ASN A 265 -13.20 45.97 32.94
C ASN A 265 -12.08 46.45 32.01
N ALA A 266 -12.16 47.70 31.52
CA ALA A 266 -11.12 48.31 30.69
C ALA A 266 -9.75 48.46 31.40
N TYR A 267 -9.71 48.69 32.72
CA TYR A 267 -8.45 48.71 33.48
C TYR A 267 -7.85 47.31 33.58
N LEU A 268 -8.67 46.31 33.92
CA LEU A 268 -8.22 44.92 33.99
C LEU A 268 -7.76 44.42 32.61
N ASP A 269 -8.50 44.73 31.55
CA ASP A 269 -8.14 44.40 30.17
C ASP A 269 -6.81 45.07 29.74
N GLN A 270 -6.56 46.32 30.14
CA GLN A 270 -5.26 46.97 29.94
C GLN A 270 -4.13 46.27 30.72
N ARG A 271 -4.32 45.96 32.01
CA ARG A 271 -3.31 45.29 32.84
C ARG A 271 -2.98 43.87 32.34
N MET A 272 -3.97 43.18 31.78
CA MET A 272 -3.81 41.90 31.10
C MET A 272 -3.00 42.04 29.81
N GLN A 273 -3.25 43.07 29.00
CA GLN A 273 -2.42 43.40 27.83
C GLN A 273 -0.98 43.78 28.21
N GLU A 274 -0.78 44.55 29.28
CA GLU A 274 0.55 44.92 29.81
C GLU A 274 1.39 43.70 30.25
N ARG A 275 0.75 42.58 30.61
CA ARG A 275 1.41 41.29 30.90
C ARG A 275 1.49 40.34 29.71
N GLY A 276 0.83 40.63 28.59
CA GLY A 276 0.69 39.71 27.46
C GLY A 276 -0.20 38.50 27.74
N THR A 277 -1.08 38.56 28.76
CA THR A 277 -1.88 37.42 29.23
C THR A 277 -3.38 37.72 29.17
N GLY A 278 -4.12 37.07 28.27
CA GLY A 278 -5.59 37.08 28.30
C GLY A 278 -6.17 36.09 29.32
N ALA A 279 -7.50 35.95 29.36
CA ALA A 279 -8.15 34.85 30.05
C ALA A 279 -7.85 33.52 29.32
N PRO A 280 -7.28 32.49 30.00
CA PRO A 280 -6.88 31.25 29.35
C PRO A 280 -8.05 30.54 28.65
N GLN A 281 -7.83 30.12 27.40
CA GLN A 281 -8.77 29.23 26.72
C GLN A 281 -8.48 27.79 27.13
N VAL A 282 -9.19 27.32 28.15
CA VAL A 282 -9.10 25.94 28.66
C VAL A 282 -9.68 25.00 27.61
N GLN A 283 -8.82 24.36 26.81
CA GLN A 283 -9.22 23.46 25.74
C GLN A 283 -9.86 22.18 26.30
N LYS A 284 -10.92 21.68 25.64
CA LYS A 284 -11.52 20.38 25.97
C LYS A 284 -10.49 19.27 25.77
N ILE A 285 -10.24 18.48 26.81
CA ILE A 285 -9.52 17.20 26.70
C ILE A 285 -10.56 16.11 26.48
N GLU A 286 -10.48 15.40 25.36
CA GLU A 286 -11.38 14.29 25.05
C GLU A 286 -10.96 13.00 25.78
N VAL A 287 -11.79 11.95 25.70
CA VAL A 287 -11.42 10.63 26.23
C VAL A 287 -10.87 9.79 25.10
N HIS A 288 -9.54 9.81 24.96
CA HIS A 288 -8.78 8.88 24.14
C HIS A 288 -8.18 7.81 25.07
N PRO A 289 -8.86 6.66 25.25
CA PRO A 289 -8.47 5.68 26.24
C PRO A 289 -7.16 4.98 25.87
N ALA A 290 -6.38 4.62 26.89
CA ALA A 290 -5.18 3.80 26.75
C ALA A 290 -5.38 2.58 25.84
N GLN A 291 -4.41 2.29 24.98
CA GLN A 291 -4.53 1.33 23.87
C GLN A 291 -3.57 0.13 23.99
N VAL A 292 -3.76 -0.83 23.08
CA VAL A 292 -3.00 -2.08 22.94
C VAL A 292 -2.84 -2.35 21.42
N THR A 293 -1.98 -1.59 20.75
CA THR A 293 -1.83 -1.56 19.27
C THR A 293 -0.34 -1.43 18.84
N GLY A 294 -0.06 -1.23 17.54
CA GLY A 294 1.30 -0.94 17.01
C GLY A 294 1.33 -0.69 15.50
N GLU A 295 1.81 0.48 15.03
CA GLU A 295 0.95 1.39 14.24
C GLU A 295 1.63 2.25 13.08
N ILE A 296 1.18 2.12 11.78
CA ILE A 296 1.34 2.92 10.49
C ILE A 296 0.96 2.08 9.20
N PRO A 297 0.17 2.56 8.20
CA PRO A 297 -0.70 1.66 7.39
C PRO A 297 -0.17 0.89 6.18
N THR A 298 -0.89 -0.19 5.84
CA THR A 298 -1.62 -0.21 4.55
C THR A 298 -3.11 -0.05 4.85
N SER A 299 -3.81 0.88 4.19
CA SER A 299 -5.27 0.97 4.27
C SER A 299 -5.93 -0.23 3.61
N GLY A 300 -6.99 -0.75 4.22
CA GLY A 300 -7.91 -1.63 3.52
C GLY A 300 -8.85 -0.82 2.65
N PHE A 301 -9.22 -1.37 1.49
CA PHE A 301 -10.31 -0.90 0.66
C PHE A 301 -11.34 -2.03 0.59
N ALA A 302 -12.60 -1.72 0.87
CA ALA A 302 -13.66 -2.75 0.94
C ALA A 302 -14.46 -2.84 -0.36
N ASN A 303 -14.78 -1.67 -0.94
CA ASN A 303 -14.95 -1.49 -2.37
C ASN A 303 -14.10 -0.26 -2.70
N ASP A 304 -13.31 -0.34 -3.76
CA ASP A 304 -12.44 0.76 -4.16
C ASP A 304 -13.33 1.94 -4.61
N PRO A 305 -13.15 3.19 -4.13
CA PRO A 305 -12.06 3.71 -3.30
C PRO A 305 -12.50 4.25 -1.92
N VAL A 306 -13.18 3.45 -1.09
CA VAL A 306 -13.46 3.80 0.33
C VAL A 306 -12.40 3.21 1.26
N ASN A 307 -11.66 4.08 1.94
CA ASN A 307 -10.66 3.67 2.93
C ASN A 307 -11.34 3.23 4.24
N VAL A 308 -11.13 1.96 4.63
CA VAL A 308 -11.81 1.38 5.80
C VAL A 308 -11.30 1.87 7.16
N ALA A 309 -10.18 2.60 7.23
CA ALA A 309 -9.66 3.11 8.50
C ALA A 309 -10.22 4.49 8.85
N THR A 310 -10.32 5.37 7.85
CA THR A 310 -10.72 6.78 7.96
C THR A 310 -12.14 7.05 7.46
N GLY A 311 -12.69 6.16 6.63
CA GLY A 311 -14.00 6.29 6.00
C GLY A 311 -14.05 7.28 4.84
N ASN A 312 -12.90 7.81 4.40
CA ASN A 312 -12.85 8.80 3.34
C ASN A 312 -12.96 8.18 1.95
N PHE A 313 -13.65 8.89 1.06
CA PHE A 313 -13.61 8.64 -0.38
C PHE A 313 -12.38 9.31 -0.96
N ILE A 314 -11.62 8.60 -1.79
CA ILE A 314 -10.45 9.13 -2.51
C ILE A 314 -10.59 8.87 -4.00
N GLU A 315 -10.13 9.77 -4.87
CA GLU A 315 -10.23 9.57 -6.34
C GLU A 315 -8.86 9.82 -6.99
N PRO A 316 -8.08 8.76 -7.30
CA PRO A 316 -6.75 8.87 -7.89
C PRO A 316 -6.80 8.96 -9.43
N GLU A 317 -6.51 10.14 -9.96
CA GLU A 317 -6.60 10.48 -11.38
C GLU A 317 -5.22 10.63 -12.03
N THR A 318 -5.12 10.28 -13.32
CA THR A 318 -3.95 10.58 -14.17
C THR A 318 -4.44 11.21 -15.48
N ASP A 319 -4.52 12.54 -15.51
CA ASP A 319 -5.09 13.27 -16.65
C ASP A 319 -4.17 13.21 -17.89
N LEU A 320 -2.84 13.21 -17.68
CA LEU A 320 -1.83 13.19 -18.75
C LEU A 320 -0.58 12.39 -18.36
N SER A 321 -0.01 11.63 -19.30
CA SER A 321 1.27 10.91 -19.16
C SER A 321 1.84 10.51 -20.54
N PHE A 322 3.03 9.88 -20.57
CA PHE A 322 3.60 9.23 -21.76
C PHE A 322 3.75 7.70 -21.54
N PRO A 323 2.65 6.91 -21.64
CA PRO A 323 2.64 5.50 -21.27
C PRO A 323 3.49 4.63 -22.22
N GLY A 324 4.26 3.69 -21.66
CA GLY A 324 5.11 2.77 -22.44
C GLY A 324 6.37 3.39 -23.04
N THR A 325 6.79 4.55 -22.51
CA THR A 325 7.98 5.31 -22.95
C THR A 325 9.03 5.39 -21.85
N PHE A 326 10.21 5.95 -22.16
CA PHE A 326 11.21 6.30 -21.15
C PHE A 326 10.69 7.34 -20.13
N ALA A 327 9.82 8.26 -20.58
CA ALA A 327 9.26 9.35 -19.78
C ALA A 327 8.13 8.91 -18.82
N ARG A 328 8.15 7.68 -18.30
CA ARG A 328 7.02 7.07 -17.57
C ARG A 328 6.60 7.83 -16.31
N ASN A 329 7.54 8.51 -15.64
CA ASN A 329 7.27 9.28 -14.43
C ASN A 329 6.81 10.73 -14.72
N LEU A 330 6.86 11.17 -15.98
CA LEU A 330 6.27 12.43 -16.43
C LEU A 330 4.75 12.24 -16.55
N ASN A 331 4.03 12.57 -15.47
CA ASN A 331 2.58 12.51 -15.41
C ASN A 331 2.00 13.67 -14.60
N LEU A 332 0.83 14.13 -15.03
CA LEU A 332 -0.03 15.03 -14.26
C LEU A 332 -1.11 14.16 -13.62
N LYS A 333 -1.06 14.10 -12.28
CA LYS A 333 -1.98 13.33 -11.44
C LYS A 333 -2.72 14.24 -10.49
N ARG A 334 -3.91 13.82 -10.12
CA ARG A 334 -4.73 14.46 -9.08
C ARG A 334 -5.24 13.39 -8.12
N MET A 335 -5.52 13.76 -6.89
CA MET A 335 -6.01 12.87 -5.84
C MET A 335 -7.06 13.61 -5.02
N TYR A 336 -8.32 13.19 -5.13
CA TYR A 336 -9.39 13.70 -4.27
C TYR A 336 -9.31 13.04 -2.88
N ASN A 337 -9.78 13.76 -1.86
CA ASN A 337 -9.98 13.26 -0.50
C ASN A 337 -11.19 13.94 0.15
N SER A 338 -12.24 13.18 0.47
CA SER A 338 -13.46 13.74 1.07
C SER A 338 -13.23 14.44 2.41
N LEU A 339 -12.20 14.05 3.18
CA LEU A 339 -11.87 14.71 4.45
C LEU A 339 -11.16 16.05 4.27
N ALA A 340 -10.57 16.34 3.11
CA ALA A 340 -9.99 17.66 2.80
C ALA A 340 -11.07 18.73 2.57
N VAL A 341 -12.31 18.31 2.27
CA VAL A 341 -13.48 19.19 2.18
C VAL A 341 -13.96 19.60 3.58
N THR A 342 -14.07 18.64 4.50
CA THR A 342 -14.63 18.86 5.85
C THR A 342 -13.60 19.27 6.91
N ASN A 343 -12.32 18.97 6.72
CA ASN A 343 -11.23 19.25 7.66
C ASN A 343 -10.14 20.12 6.99
N SER A 344 -10.56 21.13 6.24
CA SER A 344 -9.68 21.96 5.38
C SER A 344 -8.61 22.78 6.12
N GLN A 345 -8.63 22.82 7.45
CA GLN A 345 -7.56 23.38 8.29
C GLN A 345 -6.39 22.40 8.52
N ASP A 346 -6.68 21.09 8.53
CA ASP A 346 -5.72 20.03 8.82
C ASP A 346 -5.24 19.30 7.56
N ILE A 347 -6.11 19.24 6.54
CA ILE A 347 -5.85 18.61 5.23
C ILE A 347 -6.15 19.66 4.14
N PRO A 348 -5.15 20.42 3.66
CA PRO A 348 -5.38 21.49 2.69
C PRO A 348 -5.69 20.93 1.29
N SER A 349 -6.50 21.69 0.54
CA SER A 349 -6.73 21.46 -0.89
C SER A 349 -5.66 22.16 -1.74
N GLY A 350 -5.49 21.70 -2.97
CA GLY A 350 -4.52 22.17 -3.95
C GLY A 350 -5.12 22.96 -5.11
N VAL A 351 -4.31 23.22 -6.14
CA VAL A 351 -4.64 24.11 -7.28
C VAL A 351 -5.83 23.66 -8.13
N PHE A 352 -6.29 22.41 -7.98
CA PHE A 352 -7.50 21.90 -8.64
C PHE A 352 -8.79 22.11 -7.85
N GLY A 353 -8.76 22.88 -6.75
CA GLY A 353 -9.93 23.25 -5.98
C GLY A 353 -10.23 22.29 -4.82
N ILE A 354 -11.35 22.54 -4.15
CA ILE A 354 -11.69 21.92 -2.86
C ILE A 354 -11.72 20.38 -2.96
N GLY A 355 -11.06 19.72 -2.01
CA GLY A 355 -10.97 18.26 -1.91
C GLY A 355 -9.85 17.64 -2.75
N TRP A 356 -9.26 18.35 -3.71
CA TRP A 356 -8.21 17.82 -4.60
C TRP A 356 -6.79 18.17 -4.14
N SER A 357 -5.85 17.28 -4.46
CA SER A 357 -4.40 17.48 -4.43
C SER A 357 -3.79 16.98 -5.74
N SER A 358 -2.53 17.31 -6.08
CA SER A 358 -1.94 16.97 -7.39
C SER A 358 -0.42 16.98 -7.43
N THR A 359 0.15 16.52 -8.55
CA THR A 359 1.59 16.66 -8.88
C THR A 359 2.09 18.09 -8.70
N LEU A 360 1.24 19.10 -8.90
CA LEU A 360 1.59 20.53 -8.91
C LEU A 360 1.67 21.14 -7.50
N ASP A 361 1.02 20.53 -6.51
CA ASP A 361 0.87 21.05 -5.13
C ASP A 361 2.05 20.73 -4.21
N GLN A 362 3.02 19.97 -4.73
CA GLN A 362 4.17 19.48 -3.99
C GLN A 362 5.06 20.63 -3.49
N ARG A 363 5.33 20.61 -2.17
CA ARG A 363 6.15 21.59 -1.46
C ARG A 363 6.56 21.08 -0.09
N LEU A 364 7.57 21.72 0.50
CA LEU A 364 8.13 21.42 1.81
C LEU A 364 8.02 22.67 2.69
N GLU A 365 7.20 22.64 3.73
CA GLU A 365 7.03 23.76 4.67
C GLU A 365 7.86 23.54 5.94
N PHE A 366 8.25 24.63 6.61
CA PHE A 366 9.18 24.62 7.74
C PHE A 366 8.66 25.36 8.97
N ASP A 367 8.54 24.64 10.08
CA ASP A 367 8.31 25.19 11.41
C ASP A 367 9.63 25.24 12.21
N ALA A 368 9.58 25.73 13.46
CA ALA A 368 10.73 25.70 14.36
C ALA A 368 11.24 24.26 14.61
N ASP A 369 10.31 23.32 14.78
CA ASP A 369 10.56 21.97 15.31
C ASP A 369 10.40 20.83 14.28
N LYS A 370 9.93 21.13 13.05
CA LYS A 370 9.70 20.12 11.99
C LYS A 370 9.77 20.72 10.58
N ALA A 371 9.92 19.85 9.59
CA ALA A 371 9.54 20.10 8.20
C ALA A 371 8.33 19.24 7.81
N SER A 372 7.48 19.74 6.92
CA SER A 372 6.24 19.07 6.47
C SER A 372 6.22 19.00 4.94
N TRP A 373 6.36 17.81 4.36
CA TRP A 373 6.25 17.59 2.90
C TRP A 373 4.81 17.30 2.53
N PHE A 374 4.25 18.12 1.65
CA PHE A 374 2.96 17.89 0.99
C PHE A 374 3.22 17.11 -0.29
N THR A 375 2.68 15.90 -0.37
CA THR A 375 2.86 14.95 -1.47
C THR A 375 1.79 15.12 -2.56
N ALA A 376 2.05 14.58 -3.76
CA ALA A 376 1.10 14.59 -4.87
C ALA A 376 -0.19 13.76 -4.63
N ASP A 377 -0.21 12.92 -3.58
CA ASP A 377 -1.37 12.14 -3.12
C ASP A 377 -2.09 12.77 -1.91
N GLY A 378 -1.75 14.02 -1.55
CA GLY A 378 -2.43 14.78 -0.50
C GLY A 378 -2.06 14.43 0.94
N ARG A 379 -1.06 13.56 1.14
CA ARG A 379 -0.49 13.29 2.47
C ARG A 379 0.44 14.41 2.93
N ILE A 380 0.64 14.48 4.24
CA ILE A 380 1.59 15.40 4.88
C ILE A 380 2.61 14.55 5.64
N LEU A 381 3.82 14.38 5.08
CA LEU A 381 4.89 13.63 5.72
C LEU A 381 5.76 14.56 6.55
N THR A 382 5.79 14.34 7.87
CA THR A 382 6.48 15.20 8.82
C THR A 382 7.83 14.64 9.27
N PHE A 383 8.85 15.49 9.23
CA PHE A 383 10.22 15.20 9.63
C PHE A 383 10.55 16.04 10.87
N ALA A 384 10.66 15.41 12.04
CA ALA A 384 11.01 16.11 13.27
C ALA A 384 12.45 16.64 13.21
N ARG A 385 12.73 17.78 13.83
CA ARG A 385 14.06 18.39 13.80
C ARG A 385 15.06 17.64 14.69
N GLU A 386 16.23 17.34 14.14
CA GLU A 386 17.30 16.59 14.81
C GLU A 386 18.62 17.38 14.72
N GLY A 387 18.84 18.27 15.69
CA GLY A 387 19.94 19.23 15.68
C GLY A 387 19.83 20.22 14.51
N GLU A 388 20.89 20.32 13.71
CA GLU A 388 20.90 21.15 12.49
C GLU A 388 20.13 20.51 11.33
N GLY A 389 19.81 19.21 11.41
CA GLY A 389 19.12 18.44 10.37
C GLY A 389 17.72 17.99 10.78
N PHE A 390 17.23 16.94 10.13
CA PHE A 390 15.92 16.34 10.36
C PHE A 390 16.01 14.81 10.49
N ALA A 391 15.14 14.26 11.33
CA ALA A 391 14.98 12.83 11.50
C ALA A 391 14.27 12.19 10.29
N ARG A 392 14.19 10.85 10.29
CA ARG A 392 13.31 10.06 9.41
C ARG A 392 11.85 10.52 9.58
N ALA A 393 11.05 10.48 8.50
CA ALA A 393 9.61 10.75 8.56
C ALA A 393 8.91 9.84 9.58
N SER A 394 7.89 10.38 10.28
CA SER A 394 7.21 9.67 11.36
C SER A 394 6.59 8.34 10.90
N GLY A 395 7.21 7.22 11.31
CA GLY A 395 6.81 5.86 10.95
C GLY A 395 6.97 5.46 9.48
N GLU A 396 7.51 6.35 8.63
CA GLU A 396 7.48 6.23 7.16
C GLU A 396 8.90 6.12 6.57
N ALA A 397 9.06 5.50 5.40
CA ALA A 397 10.38 5.17 4.82
C ALA A 397 11.09 6.34 4.10
N TRP A 398 10.96 7.56 4.61
CA TRP A 398 11.48 8.79 3.99
C TRP A 398 12.47 9.52 4.88
N TRP A 399 13.50 10.13 4.26
CA TRP A 399 14.51 10.95 4.93
C TRP A 399 14.68 12.29 4.22
N LEU A 400 14.70 13.37 4.98
CA LEU A 400 14.98 14.73 4.50
C LEU A 400 16.46 15.06 4.71
N THR A 401 17.15 15.42 3.63
CA THR A 401 18.59 15.69 3.60
C THR A 401 18.87 17.03 2.90
N LYS A 402 20.07 17.59 3.13
CA LYS A 402 20.48 18.88 2.55
C LYS A 402 21.61 18.67 1.54
N ALA A 403 21.40 19.03 0.28
CA ALA A 403 22.39 19.01 -0.78
C ALA A 403 23.06 20.39 -0.89
N GLU A 404 24.23 20.55 -0.29
CA GLU A 404 24.97 21.81 -0.29
C GLU A 404 25.77 22.03 -1.59
N LEU A 405 26.09 23.30 -1.86
CA LEU A 405 26.90 23.76 -2.99
C LEU A 405 28.20 22.94 -3.12
N GLY A 406 28.37 22.27 -4.27
CA GLY A 406 29.55 21.45 -4.56
C GLY A 406 29.39 19.95 -4.21
N SER A 407 28.24 19.53 -3.69
CA SER A 407 27.86 18.10 -3.66
C SER A 407 27.38 17.62 -5.03
N ASP A 408 27.56 16.34 -5.34
CA ASP A 408 27.12 15.76 -6.62
C ASP A 408 25.59 15.86 -6.80
N ALA A 409 24.83 15.75 -5.71
CA ALA A 409 23.37 15.89 -5.73
C ALA A 409 22.93 17.31 -6.13
N TYR A 410 23.57 18.34 -5.54
CA TYR A 410 23.37 19.73 -5.92
C TYR A 410 23.72 19.96 -7.39
N ALA A 411 24.89 19.45 -7.83
CA ALA A 411 25.36 19.60 -9.20
C ALA A 411 24.44 18.92 -10.25
N ARG A 412 23.82 17.78 -9.91
CA ARG A 412 22.82 17.12 -10.76
C ARG A 412 21.55 17.93 -10.91
N ILE A 413 20.99 18.47 -9.82
CA ILE A 413 19.76 19.28 -9.86
C ILE A 413 20.00 20.56 -10.69
N GLU A 414 21.11 21.26 -10.44
CA GLU A 414 21.58 22.40 -11.24
C GLU A 414 21.69 22.07 -12.73
N ALA A 415 22.32 20.95 -13.09
CA ALA A 415 22.49 20.55 -14.48
C ALA A 415 21.15 20.25 -15.17
N LEU A 416 20.23 19.56 -14.49
CA LEU A 416 18.91 19.22 -15.01
C LEU A 416 18.02 20.46 -15.16
N GLN A 417 18.00 21.38 -14.19
CA GLN A 417 17.26 22.65 -14.33
C GLN A 417 17.80 23.52 -15.48
N ARG A 418 19.13 23.55 -15.68
CA ARG A 418 19.77 24.25 -16.82
C ARG A 418 19.54 23.55 -18.16
N GLU A 419 19.28 22.24 -18.16
CA GLU A 419 18.84 21.51 -19.35
C GLU A 419 17.39 21.86 -19.69
N THR A 420 16.47 21.75 -18.73
CA THR A 420 15.07 22.17 -18.85
C THR A 420 14.94 23.60 -19.38
N GLN A 421 15.66 24.56 -18.79
CA GLN A 421 15.68 25.95 -19.24
C GLN A 421 16.14 26.09 -20.70
N ARG A 422 17.12 25.28 -21.16
CA ARG A 422 17.59 25.31 -22.55
C ARG A 422 16.59 24.68 -23.51
N GLN A 423 15.98 23.57 -23.12
CA GLN A 423 14.95 22.87 -23.89
C GLN A 423 13.73 23.79 -24.08
N LEU A 424 13.18 24.38 -23.00
CA LEU A 424 12.07 25.35 -23.05
C LEU A 424 12.40 26.60 -23.87
N LYS A 425 13.63 27.13 -23.77
CA LYS A 425 14.08 28.28 -24.58
C LYS A 425 14.12 27.93 -26.07
N ASN A 426 14.57 26.72 -26.41
CA ASN A 426 14.70 26.26 -27.78
C ASN A 426 13.36 25.92 -28.43
N SER A 427 12.41 25.29 -27.72
CA SER A 427 11.08 24.97 -28.27
C SER A 427 10.23 26.22 -28.53
N ARG A 428 10.21 27.15 -27.57
CA ARG A 428 9.30 28.31 -27.57
C ARG A 428 9.90 29.59 -28.14
N GLY A 429 11.22 29.65 -28.33
CA GLY A 429 11.92 30.87 -28.73
C GLY A 429 11.86 31.99 -27.69
N LEU A 430 11.69 31.64 -26.40
CA LEU A 430 11.61 32.60 -25.29
C LEU A 430 12.90 33.42 -25.15
N ASP A 431 12.76 34.70 -24.83
CA ASP A 431 13.91 35.54 -24.49
C ASP A 431 14.41 35.28 -23.05
N GLU A 432 15.55 35.89 -22.71
CA GLU A 432 16.24 35.70 -21.42
C GLU A 432 15.56 36.41 -20.24
N SER A 433 14.45 37.11 -20.47
CA SER A 433 13.56 37.66 -19.46
C SER A 433 12.23 36.93 -19.34
N ALA A 434 11.79 36.21 -20.38
CA ALA A 434 10.54 35.45 -20.40
C ALA A 434 10.67 34.06 -19.75
N VAL A 435 11.87 33.46 -19.78
CA VAL A 435 12.21 32.36 -18.85
C VAL A 435 12.69 33.00 -17.55
N GLN A 436 12.10 32.65 -16.40
CA GLN A 436 12.57 33.15 -15.11
C GLN A 436 14.08 32.85 -14.97
N ALA A 437 14.86 33.90 -14.69
CA ALA A 437 16.32 33.77 -14.58
C ALA A 437 16.64 32.72 -13.51
N PHE A 438 17.42 31.70 -13.88
CA PHE A 438 17.79 30.63 -12.97
C PHE A 438 18.54 31.23 -11.78
N MET A 439 17.86 31.33 -10.65
CA MET A 439 18.47 31.77 -9.40
C MET A 439 19.20 30.57 -8.82
N GLN A 440 20.52 30.74 -8.65
CA GLN A 440 21.33 29.70 -8.04
C GLN A 440 20.96 29.56 -6.56
N GLU A 441 20.27 28.47 -6.23
CA GLU A 441 19.90 28.14 -4.86
C GLU A 441 21.16 27.96 -3.99
N PRO A 442 21.17 28.40 -2.72
CA PRO A 442 22.33 28.23 -1.84
C PRO A 442 22.58 26.76 -1.46
N PHE A 443 21.52 25.94 -1.51
CA PHE A 443 21.47 24.50 -1.32
C PHE A 443 20.08 24.01 -1.76
N TYR A 444 19.92 22.70 -1.99
CA TYR A 444 18.59 22.10 -2.16
C TYR A 444 18.26 21.22 -0.96
N TRP A 445 16.98 21.09 -0.63
CA TRP A 445 16.48 20.00 0.21
C TRP A 445 16.18 18.79 -0.68
N ILE A 446 16.51 17.58 -0.21
CA ILE A 446 16.18 16.33 -0.91
C ILE A 446 15.50 15.38 0.07
N VAL A 447 14.24 15.07 -0.21
CA VAL A 447 13.50 13.98 0.42
C VAL A 447 13.73 12.71 -0.41
N MET A 448 14.09 11.59 0.23
CA MET A 448 14.37 10.32 -0.46
C MET A 448 13.93 9.10 0.35
N ASN A 449 13.68 7.97 -0.32
CA ASN A 449 13.38 6.69 0.32
C ASN A 449 14.40 5.59 0.00
N ASN A 450 14.12 4.38 0.48
CA ASN A 450 14.91 3.16 0.25
C ASN A 450 14.50 2.38 -1.02
N ALA A 451 13.68 2.98 -1.89
CA ALA A 451 13.27 2.45 -3.20
C ALA A 451 13.85 3.28 -4.37
N HIS A 452 14.84 4.14 -4.10
CA HIS A 452 15.46 5.08 -5.04
C HIS A 452 14.53 6.18 -5.59
N GLU A 453 13.41 6.47 -4.94
CA GLU A 453 12.63 7.68 -5.23
C GLU A 453 13.26 8.87 -4.49
N SER A 454 13.35 10.03 -5.15
CA SER A 454 13.79 11.27 -4.49
C SER A 454 13.18 12.53 -5.09
N PHE A 455 12.91 13.50 -4.22
CA PHE A 455 12.26 14.77 -4.52
C PHE A 455 13.15 15.92 -4.07
N GLY A 456 13.54 16.78 -5.01
CA GLY A 456 14.34 17.98 -4.79
C GLY A 456 13.46 19.21 -4.61
N PHE A 457 13.81 20.05 -3.64
CA PHE A 457 13.14 21.32 -3.33
C PHE A 457 14.16 22.46 -3.20
N SER A 458 13.76 23.69 -3.49
CA SER A 458 14.55 24.91 -3.27
C SER A 458 14.88 25.14 -1.79
N ALA A 459 15.72 26.12 -1.47
CA ALA A 459 15.98 26.51 -0.08
C ALA A 459 14.73 27.05 0.64
N SER A 460 13.75 27.57 -0.12
CA SER A 460 12.41 27.97 0.38
C SER A 460 11.42 26.81 0.51
N GLY A 461 11.70 25.64 -0.09
CA GLY A 461 10.83 24.46 -0.03
C GLY A 461 9.90 24.26 -1.23
N ASP A 462 10.02 25.07 -2.28
CA ASP A 462 9.30 24.88 -3.55
C ASP A 462 9.78 23.60 -4.24
N TRP A 463 8.87 22.75 -4.71
CA TRP A 463 9.26 21.56 -5.47
C TRP A 463 9.95 21.94 -6.79
N VAL A 464 11.09 21.29 -7.03
CA VAL A 464 12.03 21.52 -8.14
C VAL A 464 12.19 20.28 -9.02
N SER A 465 12.26 19.07 -8.45
CA SER A 465 12.47 17.84 -9.22
C SER A 465 11.98 16.58 -8.53
N ALA A 466 11.66 15.53 -9.30
CA ALA A 466 11.33 14.19 -8.80
C ALA A 466 12.03 13.13 -9.66
N THR A 467 12.66 12.14 -9.02
CA THR A 467 13.45 11.07 -9.66
C THR A 467 12.91 9.71 -9.26
N ASP A 468 12.73 8.82 -10.24
CA ASP A 468 12.37 7.39 -10.06
C ASP A 468 13.58 6.53 -10.45
N GLY A 469 14.34 6.04 -9.46
CA GLY A 469 15.48 5.17 -9.73
C GLY A 469 16.69 5.92 -10.29
N HIS A 470 16.98 5.72 -11.58
CA HIS A 470 18.18 6.28 -12.21
C HIS A 470 18.08 7.80 -12.39
N PRO A 471 19.11 8.63 -12.10
CA PRO A 471 19.02 10.10 -12.16
C PRO A 471 18.78 10.76 -13.54
N SER A 472 18.67 9.96 -14.60
CA SER A 472 18.18 10.40 -15.91
C SER A 472 16.65 10.41 -15.99
N ASN A 473 16.00 9.56 -15.19
CA ASN A 473 14.57 9.42 -15.04
C ASN A 473 14.05 10.49 -14.04
N THR A 474 14.37 11.76 -14.31
CA THR A 474 14.05 12.90 -13.45
C THR A 474 13.13 13.88 -14.17
N VAL A 475 11.97 14.13 -13.57
CA VAL A 475 11.10 15.26 -13.91
C VAL A 475 11.58 16.51 -13.18
N VAL A 476 11.60 17.65 -13.85
CA VAL A 476 11.91 18.98 -13.32
C VAL A 476 10.65 19.82 -13.39
N ALA A 477 10.26 20.43 -12.28
CA ALA A 477 9.20 21.44 -12.24
C ALA A 477 9.79 22.81 -12.60
N PHE A 478 9.22 23.44 -13.62
CA PHE A 478 9.54 24.81 -14.01
C PHE A 478 8.41 25.76 -13.60
N ARG A 479 8.77 26.92 -13.06
CA ARG A 479 7.84 27.90 -12.49
C ARG A 479 7.92 29.26 -13.18
N ASP A 480 6.81 29.99 -13.14
CA ASP A 480 6.75 31.38 -13.59
C ASP A 480 7.03 32.39 -12.45
N ALA A 481 7.02 33.67 -12.80
CA ALA A 481 7.24 34.78 -11.85
C ALA A 481 6.14 34.93 -10.78
N GLN A 482 5.07 34.14 -10.84
CA GLN A 482 4.01 34.03 -9.83
C GLN A 482 4.20 32.77 -8.95
N GLY A 483 5.23 31.96 -9.21
CA GLY A 483 5.53 30.72 -8.48
C GLY A 483 4.75 29.48 -8.96
N ARG A 484 3.91 29.62 -9.99
CA ARG A 484 3.06 28.54 -10.52
C ARG A 484 3.87 27.58 -11.37
N VAL A 485 3.62 26.28 -11.26
CA VAL A 485 4.28 25.26 -12.08
C VAL A 485 3.66 25.23 -13.48
N THR A 486 4.25 25.95 -14.44
CA THR A 486 3.73 25.98 -15.83
C THR A 486 4.15 24.77 -16.64
N ASP A 487 5.25 24.12 -16.28
CA ASP A 487 5.78 22.97 -17.01
C ASP A 487 6.40 21.93 -16.09
N LEU A 488 6.08 20.67 -16.35
CA LEU A 488 6.82 19.49 -15.90
C LEU A 488 7.64 19.01 -17.10
N VAL A 489 8.96 18.96 -16.99
CA VAL A 489 9.85 18.54 -18.10
C VAL A 489 10.69 17.36 -17.66
N HIS A 490 10.79 16.35 -18.51
CA HIS A 490 11.67 15.19 -18.32
C HIS A 490 12.87 15.30 -19.28
N PRO A 491 14.02 15.87 -18.86
CA PRO A 491 15.02 16.37 -19.82
C PRO A 491 15.74 15.25 -20.57
N GLY A 492 15.91 14.08 -19.94
CA GLY A 492 16.54 12.91 -20.53
C GLY A 492 15.73 12.25 -21.65
N SER A 493 14.42 12.52 -21.72
CA SER A 493 13.54 12.10 -22.81
C SER A 493 13.04 13.26 -23.67
N GLN A 494 13.53 14.48 -23.42
CA GLN A 494 13.16 15.70 -24.15
C GLN A 494 11.63 15.94 -24.26
N ARG A 495 10.85 15.54 -23.24
CA ARG A 495 9.38 15.62 -23.20
C ARG A 495 8.88 16.49 -22.06
N GLY A 496 7.69 17.08 -22.21
CA GLY A 496 7.05 17.90 -21.18
C GLY A 496 5.54 17.74 -21.08
N ILE A 497 5.00 18.16 -19.95
CA ILE A 497 3.58 18.48 -19.73
C ILE A 497 3.52 19.96 -19.36
N ARG A 498 2.77 20.75 -20.12
CA ARG A 498 2.47 22.15 -19.82
C ARG A 498 1.14 22.26 -19.08
N VAL A 499 1.01 23.24 -18.20
CA VAL A 499 -0.22 23.61 -17.50
C VAL A 499 -0.47 25.11 -17.68
N ASP A 500 -1.65 25.47 -18.19
CA ASP A 500 -2.09 26.85 -18.35
C ASP A 500 -3.19 27.18 -17.32
N TYR A 501 -3.12 28.37 -16.71
CA TYR A 501 -3.91 28.78 -15.54
C TYR A 501 -4.80 30.01 -15.82
N GLU A 502 -5.92 30.14 -15.09
CA GLU A 502 -6.67 31.40 -14.99
C GLU A 502 -6.45 32.13 -13.64
N GLU A 503 -7.04 33.32 -13.51
CA GLU A 503 -6.91 34.22 -12.34
C GLU A 503 -8.26 34.38 -11.62
N LEU A 504 -8.32 33.94 -10.36
CA LEU A 504 -9.53 33.92 -9.54
C LEU A 504 -9.77 35.26 -8.85
N GLY A 505 -10.09 36.27 -9.66
CA GLY A 505 -10.52 37.59 -9.19
C GLY A 505 -9.38 38.54 -8.79
N GLN A 506 -9.72 39.83 -8.68
CA GLN A 506 -8.76 40.92 -8.49
C GLN A 506 -8.44 41.17 -7.01
N SER A 507 -7.80 40.19 -6.36
CA SER A 507 -7.19 40.37 -5.04
C SER A 507 -5.90 41.19 -5.13
N THR A 508 -5.65 42.07 -4.15
CA THR A 508 -4.48 42.97 -4.16
C THR A 508 -3.26 42.46 -3.38
N GLU A 509 -3.37 41.32 -2.69
CA GLU A 509 -2.29 40.80 -1.83
C GLU A 509 -1.68 39.51 -2.38
N ALA A 510 -2.48 38.62 -2.96
CA ALA A 510 -2.09 37.64 -3.98
C ALA A 510 -3.33 37.22 -4.79
N PRO A 511 -3.25 37.11 -6.14
CA PRO A 511 -4.30 36.48 -6.93
C PRO A 511 -4.26 34.97 -6.78
N GLU A 512 -5.42 34.35 -6.60
CA GLU A 512 -5.56 32.89 -6.61
C GLU A 512 -5.60 32.36 -8.06
N HIS A 513 -5.16 31.13 -8.26
CA HIS A 513 -4.97 30.55 -9.59
C HIS A 513 -5.33 29.06 -9.62
N ARG A 514 -5.98 28.62 -10.70
CA ARG A 514 -6.28 27.21 -10.97
C ARG A 514 -5.95 26.83 -12.43
N PRO A 515 -5.57 25.57 -12.70
CA PRO A 515 -5.41 25.07 -14.06
C PRO A 515 -6.72 25.13 -14.83
N ILE A 516 -6.68 25.62 -16.07
CA ILE A 516 -7.82 25.55 -17.01
C ILE A 516 -7.57 24.54 -18.12
N SER A 517 -6.30 24.29 -18.44
CA SER A 517 -5.90 23.26 -19.40
C SER A 517 -4.46 22.78 -19.18
N ALA A 518 -4.15 21.63 -19.74
CA ALA A 518 -2.80 21.07 -19.76
C ALA A 518 -2.57 20.27 -21.05
N TYR A 519 -1.31 20.09 -21.48
CA TYR A 519 -0.99 19.19 -22.60
C TYR A 519 0.42 18.61 -22.54
N THR A 520 0.56 17.41 -23.10
CA THR A 520 1.84 16.76 -23.40
C THR A 520 2.46 17.31 -24.68
N TYR A 521 3.77 17.49 -24.70
CA TYR A 521 4.52 18.00 -25.86
C TYR A 521 5.97 17.47 -25.88
N ASN A 522 6.61 17.54 -27.05
CA ASN A 522 8.06 17.33 -27.17
C ASN A 522 8.78 18.69 -27.08
N THR A 523 9.88 18.74 -26.32
CA THR A 523 10.70 19.95 -26.14
C THR A 523 11.68 20.20 -27.29
N THR A 524 11.80 19.24 -28.21
CA THR A 524 12.71 19.25 -29.36
C THR A 524 12.06 18.56 -30.56
N GLY A 525 12.67 18.70 -31.74
CA GLY A 525 12.14 18.15 -32.99
C GLY A 525 11.53 19.24 -33.87
N ALA A 526 10.79 18.83 -34.90
CA ALA A 526 10.08 19.76 -35.78
C ALA A 526 8.75 20.25 -35.18
N GLU A 527 8.08 19.39 -34.40
CA GLU A 527 6.81 19.63 -33.72
C GLU A 527 7.03 19.97 -32.23
N ALA A 528 8.06 20.78 -31.94
CA ALA A 528 8.37 21.18 -30.57
C ALA A 528 7.32 22.16 -30.02
N ASP A 529 6.90 21.96 -28.77
CA ASP A 529 5.76 22.65 -28.13
C ASP A 529 4.37 22.38 -28.77
N THR A 530 4.26 21.53 -29.81
CA THR A 530 2.97 21.11 -30.39
C THR A 530 2.20 20.19 -29.42
N PRO A 531 0.91 20.46 -29.11
CA PRO A 531 0.10 19.61 -28.22
C PRO A 531 -0.21 18.22 -28.80
N LEU A 532 0.29 17.17 -28.13
CA LEU A 532 0.11 15.77 -28.52
C LEU A 532 -1.19 15.17 -27.94
N MET A 533 -1.34 15.23 -26.61
CA MET A 533 -2.55 14.88 -25.84
C MET A 533 -2.83 15.99 -24.84
N ALA A 534 -4.10 16.33 -24.62
CA ALA A 534 -4.52 17.48 -23.84
C ALA A 534 -5.63 17.15 -22.83
N ALA A 535 -5.72 17.98 -21.79
CA ALA A 535 -6.78 18.03 -20.80
C ALA A 535 -7.33 19.46 -20.68
N GLU A 536 -8.64 19.61 -20.49
CA GLU A 536 -9.32 20.88 -20.18
C GLU A 536 -10.20 20.68 -18.94
N TYR A 537 -10.10 21.61 -17.99
CA TYR A 537 -10.69 21.53 -16.65
C TYR A 537 -11.87 22.49 -16.51
N SER A 538 -13.03 21.99 -16.11
CA SER A 538 -14.26 22.77 -15.93
C SER A 538 -14.68 22.82 -14.46
N TYR A 539 -15.17 23.96 -14.01
CA TYR A 539 -15.46 24.23 -12.60
C TYR A 539 -16.82 24.90 -12.40
N GLU A 540 -17.44 24.66 -11.25
CA GLU A 540 -18.56 25.45 -10.72
C GLU A 540 -18.17 26.00 -9.33
N GLY A 541 -18.08 27.33 -9.22
CA GLY A 541 -17.45 27.94 -8.04
C GLY A 541 -15.98 27.51 -7.92
N GLU A 542 -15.65 26.86 -6.81
CA GLU A 542 -14.32 26.30 -6.49
C GLU A 542 -14.22 24.79 -6.75
N TYR A 543 -15.31 24.14 -7.18
CA TYR A 543 -15.39 22.69 -7.38
C TYR A 543 -15.10 22.31 -8.83
N LEU A 544 -14.20 21.35 -9.05
CA LEU A 544 -13.92 20.78 -10.38
C LEU A 544 -15.07 19.86 -10.81
N THR A 545 -15.86 20.27 -11.79
CA THR A 545 -17.05 19.52 -12.24
C THR A 545 -16.78 18.59 -13.43
N SER A 546 -15.74 18.83 -14.24
CA SER A 546 -15.28 17.85 -15.23
C SER A 546 -13.85 18.05 -15.71
N VAL A 547 -13.26 16.97 -16.24
CA VAL A 547 -12.02 16.95 -17.01
C VAL A 547 -12.30 16.33 -18.37
N ALA A 548 -12.13 17.12 -19.42
CA ALA A 548 -12.17 16.63 -20.80
C ALA A 548 -10.77 16.27 -21.26
N THR A 549 -10.59 15.08 -21.81
CA THR A 549 -9.34 14.62 -22.43
C THR A 549 -9.60 14.08 -23.84
N ASN A 550 -8.54 13.67 -24.55
CA ASN A 550 -8.67 12.95 -25.81
C ASN A 550 -9.45 11.61 -25.71
N ALA A 551 -9.76 11.11 -24.50
CA ALA A 551 -10.59 9.93 -24.28
C ALA A 551 -12.10 10.21 -24.10
N GLY A 552 -12.50 11.45 -23.84
CA GLY A 552 -13.86 11.83 -23.47
C GLY A 552 -13.88 12.73 -22.24
N VAL A 553 -15.01 12.81 -21.52
CA VAL A 553 -15.18 13.75 -20.40
C VAL A 553 -15.51 12.99 -19.11
N ARG A 554 -14.58 12.98 -18.14
CA ARG A 554 -14.84 12.51 -16.77
C ARG A 554 -15.48 13.65 -15.99
N SER A 555 -16.57 13.39 -15.26
CA SER A 555 -17.39 14.42 -14.63
C SER A 555 -17.74 14.05 -13.19
N TYR A 556 -17.96 15.06 -12.34
CA TYR A 556 -18.23 14.90 -10.92
C TYR A 556 -19.43 15.75 -10.50
N THR A 557 -20.42 15.15 -9.83
CA THR A 557 -21.48 15.92 -9.15
C THR A 557 -21.12 16.08 -7.68
N HIS A 558 -21.57 17.16 -7.04
CA HIS A 558 -21.22 17.50 -5.66
C HIS A 558 -22.46 17.60 -4.77
N THR A 559 -22.28 17.42 -3.46
CA THR A 559 -23.30 17.74 -2.45
C THR A 559 -23.31 19.24 -2.14
N ASP A 560 -24.35 19.72 -1.44
CA ASP A 560 -24.42 21.09 -0.89
C ASP A 560 -23.22 21.44 0.03
N ALA A 561 -22.48 20.44 0.53
CA ALA A 561 -21.29 20.58 1.35
C ALA A 561 -19.96 20.46 0.56
N GLY A 562 -20.01 20.43 -0.78
CA GLY A 562 -18.82 20.38 -1.63
C GLY A 562 -18.16 19.00 -1.77
N LEU A 563 -18.80 17.93 -1.29
CA LEU A 563 -18.28 16.57 -1.37
C LEU A 563 -18.68 15.93 -2.72
N ILE A 564 -17.76 15.24 -3.41
CA ILE A 564 -18.08 14.48 -4.64
C ILE A 564 -19.15 13.41 -4.34
N ARG A 565 -20.34 13.61 -4.91
CA ARG A 565 -21.51 12.75 -4.78
C ARG A 565 -21.54 11.65 -5.84
N GLU A 566 -21.27 11.98 -7.10
CA GLU A 566 -21.19 10.99 -8.19
C GLU A 566 -19.90 11.18 -8.97
N VAL A 567 -19.23 10.08 -9.33
CA VAL A 567 -18.17 10.06 -10.35
C VAL A 567 -18.74 9.45 -11.63
N ILE A 568 -18.51 10.12 -12.75
CA ILE A 568 -19.08 9.78 -14.06
C ILE A 568 -17.95 9.68 -15.07
N ASN A 569 -17.82 8.53 -15.73
CA ASN A 569 -16.71 8.29 -16.66
C ASN A 569 -16.92 8.87 -18.05
N ALA A 570 -15.90 8.75 -18.89
CA ALA A 570 -15.85 9.28 -20.25
C ALA A 570 -17.01 8.82 -21.16
N ASN A 571 -17.72 7.74 -20.82
CA ASN A 571 -18.89 7.23 -21.55
C ASN A 571 -20.24 7.72 -20.99
N GLY A 572 -20.23 8.52 -19.92
CA GLY A 572 -21.45 8.97 -19.23
C GLY A 572 -22.04 7.95 -18.25
N ILE A 573 -21.29 6.92 -17.86
CA ILE A 573 -21.69 5.93 -16.86
C ILE A 573 -21.33 6.46 -15.47
N VAL A 574 -22.27 6.42 -14.53
CA VAL A 574 -22.00 6.67 -13.09
C VAL A 574 -21.24 5.47 -12.55
N GLU A 575 -19.99 5.67 -12.16
CA GLU A 575 -19.16 4.60 -11.57
C GLU A 575 -19.46 4.42 -10.08
N VAL A 576 -19.83 5.51 -9.39
CA VAL A 576 -20.17 5.46 -7.96
C VAL A 576 -21.12 6.60 -7.60
N THR A 577 -22.04 6.35 -6.66
CA THR A 577 -22.78 7.40 -5.93
C THR A 577 -22.51 7.27 -4.43
N ASN A 578 -21.88 8.28 -3.83
CA ASN A 578 -21.58 8.33 -2.41
C ASN A 578 -22.61 9.17 -1.63
N THR A 579 -22.86 8.78 -0.39
CA THR A 579 -23.50 9.60 0.66
C THR A 579 -22.59 9.66 1.88
N TYR A 580 -22.62 10.76 2.62
CA TYR A 580 -21.64 11.06 3.66
C TYR A 580 -22.28 11.41 5.01
N ASP A 581 -21.55 11.19 6.10
CA ASP A 581 -21.83 11.80 7.40
C ASP A 581 -21.32 13.24 7.50
N GLU A 582 -21.63 13.92 8.62
CA GLU A 582 -21.21 15.31 8.89
C GLU A 582 -19.68 15.49 8.97
N LEU A 583 -18.90 14.40 9.07
CA LEU A 583 -17.44 14.43 9.07
C LEU A 583 -16.84 14.24 7.67
N GLY A 584 -17.65 13.95 6.65
CA GLY A 584 -17.18 13.70 5.29
C GLY A 584 -16.74 12.25 5.04
N ARG A 585 -17.22 11.29 5.85
CA ARG A 585 -16.98 9.85 5.66
C ARG A 585 -18.15 9.20 4.92
N VAL A 586 -17.87 8.29 3.99
CA VAL A 586 -18.91 7.59 3.22
C VAL A 586 -19.72 6.69 4.13
N VAL A 587 -21.05 6.82 4.15
CA VAL A 587 -21.96 5.97 4.95
C VAL A 587 -22.76 5.00 4.08
N HIS A 588 -23.14 5.41 2.87
CA HIS A 588 -23.66 4.52 1.83
C HIS A 588 -23.01 4.82 0.49
N GLN A 589 -22.78 3.79 -0.31
CA GLN A 589 -22.19 3.84 -1.64
C GLN A 589 -22.95 2.94 -2.60
N LEU A 590 -23.48 3.49 -3.69
CA LEU A 590 -24.05 2.73 -4.80
C LEU A 590 -22.96 2.49 -5.85
N THR A 591 -22.68 1.23 -6.17
CA THR A 591 -21.76 0.82 -7.24
C THR A 591 -22.38 0.97 -8.63
N GLU A 592 -21.56 0.95 -9.67
CA GLU A 592 -21.97 0.91 -11.07
C GLU A 592 -22.83 -0.31 -11.42
N TYR A 593 -22.60 -1.43 -10.72
CA TYR A 593 -23.42 -2.65 -10.80
C TYR A 593 -24.76 -2.56 -10.03
N GLY A 594 -25.01 -1.46 -9.32
CA GLY A 594 -26.27 -1.22 -8.59
C GLY A 594 -26.36 -1.88 -7.22
N ARG A 595 -25.25 -2.29 -6.61
CA ARG A 595 -25.20 -2.70 -5.19
C ARG A 595 -25.06 -1.46 -4.32
N GLU A 596 -25.96 -1.29 -3.37
CA GLU A 596 -25.79 -0.30 -2.31
C GLU A 596 -25.08 -0.93 -1.11
N VAL A 597 -23.91 -0.40 -0.77
CA VAL A 597 -23.04 -0.83 0.33
C VAL A 597 -23.13 0.19 1.46
N SER A 598 -23.35 -0.29 2.68
CA SER A 598 -23.32 0.51 3.91
C SER A 598 -21.98 0.39 4.63
N TYR A 599 -21.55 1.49 5.24
CA TYR A 599 -20.30 1.61 6.02
C TYR A 599 -20.62 2.12 7.42
N THR A 600 -20.34 1.33 8.45
CA THR A 600 -20.54 1.70 9.86
C THR A 600 -19.21 1.79 10.61
N TYR A 601 -18.83 3.00 10.99
CA TYR A 601 -17.59 3.30 11.73
C TYR A 601 -17.82 3.20 13.25
N THR A 602 -17.04 2.36 13.93
CA THR A 602 -17.07 2.25 15.39
C THR A 602 -15.96 3.05 16.06
N PRO A 603 -16.11 3.50 17.32
CA PRO A 603 -15.05 4.20 18.06
C PRO A 603 -13.76 3.38 18.24
N SER A 604 -13.87 2.06 18.31
CA SER A 604 -12.72 1.14 18.46
C SER A 604 -12.05 0.80 17.11
N LEU A 605 -12.14 1.70 16.13
CA LEU A 605 -11.50 1.64 14.80
C LEU A 605 -11.84 0.38 13.98
N VAL A 606 -13.00 -0.25 14.25
CA VAL A 606 -13.58 -1.26 13.37
C VAL A 606 -14.59 -0.60 12.44
N THR A 607 -14.44 -0.84 11.14
CA THR A 607 -15.41 -0.47 10.11
C THR A 607 -16.14 -1.74 9.66
N ILE A 608 -17.47 -1.71 9.78
CA ILE A 608 -18.35 -2.78 9.31
C ILE A 608 -18.85 -2.39 7.92
N VAL A 609 -18.69 -3.28 6.95
CA VAL A 609 -19.12 -3.08 5.55
C VAL A 609 -20.10 -4.18 5.18
N ALA A 610 -21.33 -3.83 4.81
CA ALA A 610 -22.44 -4.76 4.59
C ALA A 610 -23.43 -4.22 3.54
N ASP A 611 -24.24 -5.10 2.94
CA ASP A 611 -25.26 -4.71 1.95
C ASP A 611 -26.35 -3.84 2.61
N ALA A 612 -26.60 -2.65 2.07
CA ALA A 612 -27.30 -1.58 2.80
C ALA A 612 -28.79 -1.87 3.11
N GLU A 613 -29.49 -2.60 2.25
CA GLU A 613 -30.91 -2.93 2.45
C GLU A 613 -31.14 -4.04 3.50
N THR A 614 -30.18 -4.97 3.66
CA THR A 614 -30.39 -6.20 4.44
C THR A 614 -29.44 -6.39 5.62
N GLY A 615 -28.24 -5.80 5.57
CA GLY A 615 -27.15 -6.05 6.51
C GLY A 615 -26.39 -7.37 6.28
N ASP A 616 -26.67 -8.08 5.17
CA ASP A 616 -25.95 -9.30 4.79
C ASP A 616 -24.53 -9.00 4.28
N ASN A 617 -23.75 -10.06 4.05
CA ASN A 617 -22.38 -10.00 3.52
C ASN A 617 -21.43 -9.09 4.31
N SER A 618 -21.62 -9.09 5.63
CA SER A 618 -20.94 -8.21 6.58
C SER A 618 -19.46 -8.60 6.78
N ASN A 619 -18.57 -7.73 6.34
CA ASN A 619 -17.11 -7.83 6.56
C ASN A 619 -16.67 -6.79 7.60
N LEU A 620 -15.84 -7.20 8.56
CA LEU A 620 -15.33 -6.34 9.63
C LEU A 620 -13.84 -6.05 9.42
N TRP A 621 -13.52 -4.79 9.18
CA TRP A 621 -12.17 -4.29 8.96
C TRP A 621 -11.68 -3.62 10.24
N THR A 622 -10.72 -4.25 10.94
CA THR A 622 -10.16 -3.75 12.20
C THR A 622 -8.90 -2.94 11.93
N SER A 623 -8.90 -1.68 12.37
CA SER A 623 -7.74 -0.79 12.26
C SER A 623 -7.13 -0.41 13.60
N ASP A 624 -5.94 0.20 13.57
CA ASP A 624 -5.28 0.83 14.72
C ASP A 624 -5.16 2.36 14.55
N SER A 625 -4.62 3.10 15.53
CA SER A 625 -4.83 4.55 15.63
C SER A 625 -3.99 5.44 14.71
N LYS A 626 -3.17 4.86 13.82
CA LYS A 626 -2.64 5.56 12.62
C LYS A 626 -3.25 5.02 11.32
N GLY A 627 -4.28 4.20 11.43
CA GLY A 627 -5.08 3.68 10.32
C GLY A 627 -4.57 2.41 9.64
N ARG A 628 -3.74 1.57 10.28
CA ARG A 628 -3.38 0.28 9.67
C ARG A 628 -4.60 -0.61 9.59
N LEU A 629 -4.76 -1.34 8.50
CA LEU A 629 -5.46 -2.61 8.59
C LEU A 629 -4.63 -3.62 9.42
N ILE A 630 -5.15 -4.00 10.59
CA ILE A 630 -4.57 -5.04 11.48
C ILE A 630 -5.39 -6.34 11.47
N GLY A 631 -6.58 -6.35 10.88
CA GLY A 631 -7.25 -7.60 10.52
C GLY A 631 -8.57 -7.44 9.79
N ILE A 632 -8.95 -8.48 9.06
CA ILE A 632 -10.21 -8.62 8.32
C ILE A 632 -10.93 -9.83 8.90
N THR A 633 -12.18 -9.66 9.33
CA THR A 633 -13.09 -10.80 9.55
C THR A 633 -14.08 -10.82 8.40
N ALA A 634 -14.15 -11.94 7.67
CA ALA A 634 -15.05 -12.12 6.55
C ALA A 634 -16.47 -12.51 6.98
N THR A 635 -17.43 -12.45 6.05
CA THR A 635 -18.83 -12.87 6.22
C THR A 635 -18.99 -14.26 6.84
N ASP A 636 -18.08 -15.19 6.55
CA ASP A 636 -18.08 -16.57 7.07
C ASP A 636 -17.51 -16.70 8.50
N GLY A 637 -17.02 -15.60 9.08
CA GLY A 637 -16.33 -15.55 10.36
C GLY A 637 -14.84 -15.91 10.31
N SER A 638 -14.30 -16.23 9.13
CA SER A 638 -12.85 -16.45 8.96
C SER A 638 -12.09 -15.14 9.15
N ARG A 639 -10.87 -15.20 9.70
CA ARG A 639 -10.12 -14.00 10.08
C ARG A 639 -8.69 -13.98 9.58
N GLN A 640 -8.35 -12.95 8.80
CA GLN A 640 -6.98 -12.56 8.54
C GLN A 640 -6.53 -11.50 9.57
N THR A 641 -5.26 -11.49 9.97
CA THR A 641 -4.67 -10.42 10.78
C THR A 641 -3.29 -9.99 10.26
N MET A 642 -2.83 -8.82 10.65
CA MET A 642 -1.54 -8.26 10.24
C MET A 642 -0.78 -7.72 11.46
N ARG A 643 0.54 -7.85 11.42
CA ARG A 643 1.49 -7.37 12.43
C ARG A 643 2.59 -6.55 11.76
N TYR A 644 3.14 -5.61 12.49
CA TYR A 644 4.04 -4.62 11.94
C TYR A 644 5.00 -4.08 13.02
N ASP A 645 6.06 -3.36 12.62
CA ASP A 645 7.00 -2.69 13.54
C ASP A 645 6.74 -1.18 13.72
N SER A 646 7.58 -0.53 14.53
CA SER A 646 7.54 0.92 14.81
C SER A 646 7.85 1.82 13.61
N PHE A 647 8.31 1.26 12.48
CA PHE A 647 8.77 1.97 11.28
C PHE A 647 7.86 1.70 10.07
N GLY A 648 6.61 1.33 10.32
CA GLY A 648 5.61 1.06 9.28
C GLY A 648 5.67 -0.35 8.67
N ASN A 649 6.80 -1.07 8.80
CA ASN A 649 7.02 -2.28 8.02
C ASN A 649 6.14 -3.45 8.52
N ARG A 650 5.51 -4.19 7.60
CA ARG A 650 4.65 -5.35 7.95
C ARG A 650 5.49 -6.57 8.33
N VAL A 651 5.95 -6.63 9.59
CA VAL A 651 6.69 -7.79 10.15
C VAL A 651 5.86 -9.07 10.22
N GLY A 652 4.53 -9.01 10.07
CA GLY A 652 3.77 -10.23 9.90
C GLY A 652 2.32 -10.19 9.43
N ILE A 653 1.79 -11.38 9.20
CA ILE A 653 0.41 -11.68 8.78
C ILE A 653 -0.09 -12.90 9.59
N THR A 654 -1.37 -13.17 9.62
CA THR A 654 -1.96 -14.49 9.84
C THR A 654 -3.15 -14.63 8.90
N GLU A 655 -3.06 -15.55 7.95
CA GLU A 655 -4.11 -15.93 7.01
C GLU A 655 -5.26 -16.65 7.73
N ARG A 656 -6.38 -16.80 7.02
CA ARG A 656 -7.61 -17.39 7.53
C ARG A 656 -7.47 -18.87 7.92
N ASP A 657 -6.54 -19.61 7.30
CA ASP A 657 -6.20 -20.99 7.67
C ASP A 657 -5.26 -21.13 8.89
N GLY A 658 -4.66 -20.03 9.36
CA GLY A 658 -3.66 -20.02 10.43
C GLY A 658 -2.19 -20.15 9.97
N SER A 659 -1.88 -19.98 8.68
CA SER A 659 -0.55 -19.59 8.16
C SER A 659 -0.31 -18.07 8.34
N ARG A 660 0.93 -17.53 8.32
CA ARG A 660 1.33 -16.35 9.18
C ARG A 660 2.63 -15.48 8.93
N THR A 661 2.93 -14.65 7.89
CA THR A 661 4.36 -14.18 7.62
C THR A 661 5.13 -13.63 8.82
N ALA A 662 6.41 -14.00 8.93
CA ALA A 662 7.42 -13.31 9.70
C ALA A 662 8.42 -12.66 8.74
N ARG A 663 8.39 -11.33 8.70
CA ARG A 663 9.37 -10.47 8.01
C ARG A 663 10.23 -9.76 9.05
N VAL A 664 11.52 -9.62 8.75
CA VAL A 664 12.47 -8.83 9.56
C VAL A 664 13.09 -7.78 8.67
N PHE A 665 13.04 -6.53 9.10
CA PHE A 665 13.59 -5.38 8.39
C PHE A 665 14.86 -4.87 9.10
N ASP A 666 15.66 -4.05 8.44
CA ASP A 666 16.71 -3.25 9.08
C ASP A 666 16.21 -1.85 9.47
N ASN A 667 17.06 -1.05 10.14
CA ASN A 667 16.70 0.31 10.57
C ASN A 667 16.41 1.27 9.38
N ARG A 668 16.84 0.88 8.16
CA ARG A 668 16.59 1.57 6.89
C ARG A 668 15.28 1.09 6.24
N GLY A 669 14.49 0.25 6.92
CA GLY A 669 13.20 -0.26 6.44
C GLY A 669 13.32 -1.29 5.32
N ARG A 670 14.52 -1.83 5.05
CA ARG A 670 14.75 -2.79 3.96
C ARG A 670 14.50 -4.21 4.46
N LEU A 671 13.81 -5.03 3.67
CA LEU A 671 13.51 -6.41 4.04
C LEU A 671 14.81 -7.20 4.13
N LYS A 672 15.12 -7.73 5.32
CA LYS A 672 16.36 -8.48 5.61
C LYS A 672 16.14 -10.00 5.66
N ARG A 673 14.93 -10.44 6.04
CA ARG A 673 14.53 -11.84 6.11
C ARG A 673 13.01 -12.01 5.94
N GLU A 674 12.57 -13.07 5.30
CA GLU A 674 11.16 -13.50 5.27
C GLU A 674 11.03 -15.01 5.53
N ARG A 675 9.90 -15.42 6.12
CA ARG A 675 9.46 -16.83 6.23
C ARG A 675 8.03 -17.04 5.73
N THR A 676 7.80 -18.15 5.02
CA THR A 676 6.53 -18.50 4.33
C THR A 676 5.93 -19.83 4.86
N PRO A 677 4.66 -20.20 4.55
CA PRO A 677 4.01 -21.43 5.05
C PRO A 677 4.73 -22.71 4.67
N GLU A 678 5.45 -22.69 3.55
CA GLU A 678 6.20 -23.80 2.97
C GLU A 678 7.51 -24.06 3.75
N GLY A 679 7.81 -23.25 4.75
CA GLY A 679 9.04 -23.28 5.53
C GLY A 679 10.24 -22.65 4.82
N THR A 680 10.00 -21.88 3.76
CA THR A 680 11.02 -21.16 3.00
C THR A 680 11.61 -20.03 3.84
N ASP A 681 12.94 -19.93 3.90
CA ASP A 681 13.66 -18.93 4.69
C ASP A 681 14.49 -18.04 3.76
N TYR A 682 13.91 -16.92 3.34
CA TYR A 682 14.56 -15.91 2.51
C TYR A 682 15.44 -14.99 3.35
N THR A 683 16.60 -14.63 2.82
CA THR A 683 17.56 -13.70 3.41
C THR A 683 18.12 -12.77 2.33
N TYR A 684 18.18 -11.47 2.63
CA TYR A 684 18.46 -10.43 1.66
C TYR A 684 19.71 -9.63 2.05
N GLY A 685 20.65 -9.50 1.12
CA GLY A 685 21.81 -8.62 1.22
C GLY A 685 21.52 -7.26 0.61
N TRP A 686 22.06 -6.20 1.20
CA TRP A 686 21.92 -4.81 0.73
C TRP A 686 23.25 -4.06 0.85
N ASP A 687 23.51 -3.11 -0.05
CA ASP A 687 24.68 -2.20 0.02
C ASP A 687 24.37 -0.89 0.78
N GLU A 688 25.30 0.06 0.81
CA GLU A 688 25.10 1.40 1.39
C GLU A 688 24.26 2.36 0.51
N HIS A 689 23.88 1.95 -0.70
CA HIS A 689 23.07 2.74 -1.64
C HIS A 689 21.60 2.29 -1.67
N ASP A 690 21.19 1.40 -0.76
CA ASP A 690 19.86 0.74 -0.71
C ASP A 690 19.59 -0.26 -1.83
N ARG A 691 20.62 -0.74 -2.53
CA ARG A 691 20.50 -1.74 -3.59
C ARG A 691 20.65 -3.16 -3.05
N ILE A 692 19.97 -4.12 -3.68
CA ILE A 692 20.00 -5.53 -3.28
C ILE A 692 21.28 -6.21 -3.81
N THR A 693 22.09 -6.81 -2.93
CA THR A 693 23.34 -7.50 -3.30
C THR A 693 23.20 -9.02 -3.40
N GLY A 694 22.13 -9.59 -2.85
CA GLY A 694 21.80 -10.99 -3.06
C GLY A 694 20.53 -11.45 -2.36
N VAL A 695 19.90 -12.50 -2.91
CA VAL A 695 18.78 -13.24 -2.31
C VAL A 695 19.24 -14.66 -2.05
N SER A 696 19.32 -15.04 -0.77
CA SER A 696 19.67 -16.38 -0.29
C SER A 696 18.43 -17.07 0.27
N VAL A 697 18.07 -18.23 -0.29
CA VAL A 697 16.86 -18.99 0.03
C VAL A 697 17.22 -20.40 0.48
N ARG A 698 16.60 -20.91 1.54
CA ARG A 698 16.80 -22.29 2.03
C ARG A 698 15.56 -22.87 2.68
N ASP A 699 15.57 -24.20 2.85
CA ASP A 699 14.56 -24.92 3.63
C ASP A 699 14.78 -24.69 5.14
N ALA A 700 13.72 -24.30 5.85
CA ALA A 700 13.68 -24.18 7.29
C ALA A 700 12.48 -24.90 7.93
N ARG A 701 11.87 -25.88 7.23
CA ARG A 701 10.82 -26.78 7.77
C ARG A 701 11.30 -27.54 9.00
N ASP A 702 12.61 -27.82 9.11
CA ASP A 702 13.28 -28.14 10.38
C ASP A 702 14.20 -26.98 10.83
N PRO A 703 13.78 -26.17 11.82
CA PRO A 703 14.61 -25.08 12.36
C PRO A 703 15.94 -25.52 13.00
N ARG A 704 16.16 -26.82 13.24
CA ARG A 704 17.42 -27.37 13.78
C ARG A 704 18.37 -27.84 12.67
N ASN A 705 17.84 -28.20 11.50
CA ASN A 705 18.58 -28.76 10.37
C ASN A 705 18.23 -27.98 9.10
N LEU A 706 18.59 -26.68 9.07
CA LEU A 706 18.35 -25.80 7.93
C LEU A 706 19.04 -26.33 6.68
N GLY A 707 18.34 -26.26 5.54
CA GLY A 707 18.85 -26.68 4.24
C GLY A 707 19.98 -25.80 3.72
N THR A 708 20.69 -26.29 2.70
CA THR A 708 21.70 -25.53 1.96
C THR A 708 21.06 -24.29 1.32
N PRO A 709 21.66 -23.09 1.47
CA PRO A 709 21.17 -21.90 0.78
C PRO A 709 21.50 -21.94 -0.72
N MET A 710 20.50 -21.67 -1.54
CA MET A 710 20.65 -21.25 -2.93
C MET A 710 20.69 -19.72 -2.94
N THR A 711 21.75 -19.13 -3.52
CA THR A 711 21.95 -17.67 -3.48
C THR A 711 22.07 -17.10 -4.88
N VAL A 712 21.17 -16.20 -5.26
CA VAL A 712 21.36 -15.31 -6.40
C VAL A 712 22.08 -14.06 -5.89
N SER A 713 23.11 -13.59 -6.60
CA SER A 713 23.89 -12.40 -6.25
C SER A 713 23.81 -11.34 -7.35
N TYR A 714 23.95 -10.06 -6.98
CA TYR A 714 23.84 -8.93 -7.88
C TYR A 714 25.09 -8.05 -7.77
N GLU A 715 25.64 -7.64 -8.91
CA GLU A 715 26.78 -6.72 -9.00
C GLU A 715 26.35 -5.41 -9.67
N TYR A 716 27.04 -4.32 -9.35
CA TYR A 716 26.75 -2.97 -9.85
C TYR A 716 28.02 -2.29 -10.36
N ALA A 717 27.92 -1.53 -11.45
CA ALA A 717 29.07 -0.90 -12.10
C ALA A 717 29.61 0.35 -11.36
N ASP A 718 28.74 1.04 -10.63
CA ASP A 718 29.02 2.31 -9.95
C ASP A 718 28.10 2.49 -8.71
N SER A 719 28.01 3.70 -8.16
CA SER A 719 27.20 4.08 -6.99
C SER A 719 25.92 4.88 -7.31
N VAL A 720 25.66 5.16 -8.59
CA VAL A 720 24.62 6.07 -9.09
C VAL A 720 23.50 5.30 -9.77
N ASN A 721 23.83 4.21 -10.47
CA ASN A 721 22.87 3.38 -11.17
C ASN A 721 22.25 2.32 -10.23
N PRO A 722 20.91 2.30 -10.04
CA PRO A 722 20.24 1.27 -9.24
C PRO A 722 20.04 -0.06 -9.99
N ASN A 723 20.34 -0.11 -11.29
CA ASN A 723 20.20 -1.31 -12.10
C ASN A 723 21.48 -2.18 -12.02
N PRO A 724 21.38 -3.51 -11.87
CA PRO A 724 22.55 -4.38 -11.76
C PRO A 724 23.31 -4.48 -13.09
N SER A 725 24.64 -4.56 -13.01
CA SER A 725 25.52 -4.87 -14.15
C SER A 725 25.76 -6.37 -14.31
N ALA A 726 25.52 -7.17 -13.26
CA ALA A 726 25.48 -8.63 -13.36
C ALA A 726 24.45 -9.25 -12.41
N VAL A 727 23.89 -10.38 -12.84
CA VAL A 727 23.13 -11.34 -12.01
C VAL A 727 23.89 -12.66 -12.05
N ILE A 728 24.16 -13.22 -10.87
CA ILE A 728 24.87 -14.49 -10.70
C ILE A 728 23.91 -15.49 -10.05
N ASP A 729 23.56 -16.54 -10.76
CA ASP A 729 22.65 -17.60 -10.30
C ASP A 729 23.32 -18.52 -9.27
N ALA A 730 22.50 -19.34 -8.59
CA ALA A 730 22.96 -20.23 -7.52
C ALA A 730 23.90 -21.37 -7.95
N ASP A 731 24.05 -21.63 -9.25
CA ASP A 731 25.06 -22.52 -9.83
C ASP A 731 26.36 -21.79 -10.26
N GLY A 732 26.40 -20.46 -10.13
CA GLY A 732 27.51 -19.59 -10.54
C GLY A 732 27.43 -19.11 -11.99
N ALA A 733 26.35 -19.39 -12.73
CA ALA A 733 26.14 -18.82 -14.05
C ALA A 733 25.89 -17.30 -13.97
N GLN A 734 26.59 -16.51 -14.79
CA GLN A 734 26.54 -15.05 -14.75
C GLN A 734 25.91 -14.47 -16.02
N THR A 735 24.82 -13.70 -15.86
CA THR A 735 24.26 -12.85 -16.92
C THR A 735 24.73 -11.41 -16.70
N LEU A 736 25.26 -10.78 -17.76
CA LEU A 736 25.80 -9.42 -17.74
C LEU A 736 24.84 -8.43 -18.40
N TYR A 737 24.85 -7.18 -17.92
CA TYR A 737 23.98 -6.09 -18.35
C TYR A 737 24.80 -4.80 -18.52
N ASP A 738 24.83 -4.24 -19.73
CA ASP A 738 25.50 -2.97 -20.03
C ASP A 738 24.46 -1.84 -20.20
N TRP A 739 24.66 -0.72 -19.51
CA TRP A 739 23.74 0.41 -19.47
C TRP A 739 24.37 1.67 -20.10
N ASP A 740 23.57 2.53 -20.74
CA ASP A 740 24.03 3.86 -21.17
C ASP A 740 24.05 4.87 -20.00
N ASP A 741 24.52 6.10 -20.26
CA ASP A 741 24.55 7.20 -19.28
C ASP A 741 23.15 7.72 -18.90
N ARG A 742 22.10 7.28 -19.62
CA ARG A 742 20.69 7.49 -19.27
C ARG A 742 20.09 6.28 -18.54
N GLY A 743 20.88 5.27 -18.17
CA GLY A 743 20.40 4.08 -17.46
C GLY A 743 19.53 3.16 -18.32
N LEU A 744 19.64 3.24 -19.65
CA LEU A 744 18.94 2.37 -20.61
C LEU A 744 19.78 1.14 -20.93
N LEU A 745 19.15 -0.03 -21.06
CA LEU A 745 19.81 -1.33 -21.20
C LEU A 745 20.33 -1.52 -22.64
N THR A 746 21.61 -1.27 -22.90
CA THR A 746 22.21 -1.37 -24.24
C THR A 746 22.56 -2.79 -24.67
N ARG A 747 22.89 -3.68 -23.72
CA ARG A 747 23.23 -5.08 -24.00
C ARG A 747 22.91 -5.98 -22.80
N VAL A 748 22.42 -7.18 -23.10
CA VAL A 748 22.42 -8.34 -22.20
C VAL A 748 23.34 -9.40 -22.79
N THR A 749 24.19 -10.03 -21.97
CA THR A 749 25.02 -11.17 -22.37
C THR A 749 24.76 -12.35 -21.44
N GLU A 750 24.33 -13.48 -22.00
CA GLU A 750 24.03 -14.70 -21.24
C GLU A 750 25.31 -15.45 -20.80
N PRO A 751 25.24 -16.43 -19.89
CA PRO A 751 26.41 -17.13 -19.33
C PRO A 751 27.32 -17.86 -20.34
N THR A 752 26.85 -18.11 -21.56
CA THR A 752 27.66 -18.68 -22.66
C THR A 752 28.19 -17.65 -23.66
N GLY A 753 28.07 -16.35 -23.37
CA GLY A 753 28.64 -15.26 -24.17
C GLY A 753 27.80 -14.78 -25.36
N VAL A 754 26.59 -15.34 -25.57
CA VAL A 754 25.64 -14.80 -26.55
C VAL A 754 25.07 -13.49 -26.03
N SER A 755 25.02 -12.47 -26.90
CA SER A 755 24.51 -11.15 -26.53
C SER A 755 23.26 -10.76 -27.32
N THR A 756 22.37 -10.01 -26.70
CA THR A 756 21.32 -9.23 -27.38
C THR A 756 21.58 -7.75 -27.10
N THR A 757 21.56 -6.90 -28.12
CA THR A 757 21.76 -5.45 -27.99
C THR A 757 20.49 -4.67 -28.32
N PHE A 758 20.42 -3.45 -27.80
CA PHE A 758 19.26 -2.57 -27.88
C PHE A 758 19.73 -1.15 -28.25
N GLU A 759 19.01 -0.49 -29.15
CA GLU A 759 19.26 0.92 -29.49
C GLU A 759 18.01 1.76 -29.25
N TYR A 760 18.22 2.97 -28.76
CA TYR A 760 17.20 3.91 -28.28
C TYR A 760 17.29 5.23 -29.04
N ASP A 761 16.16 5.90 -29.22
CA ASP A 761 16.11 7.21 -29.86
C ASP A 761 16.52 8.36 -28.92
N ALA A 762 16.37 9.59 -29.41
CA ALA A 762 16.65 10.81 -28.66
C ALA A 762 15.69 11.03 -27.48
N TYR A 763 14.48 10.49 -27.54
CA TYR A 763 13.51 10.50 -26.44
C TYR A 763 13.76 9.35 -25.44
N GLY A 764 14.73 8.46 -25.71
CA GLY A 764 15.05 7.30 -24.90
C GLY A 764 14.15 6.09 -25.15
N ASP A 765 13.32 6.13 -26.19
CA ASP A 765 12.42 5.03 -26.51
C ASP A 765 13.13 3.96 -27.37
N LEU A 766 12.84 2.68 -27.10
CA LEU A 766 13.49 1.55 -27.81
C LEU A 766 13.09 1.53 -29.29
N VAL A 767 14.08 1.53 -30.19
CA VAL A 767 13.90 1.54 -31.66
C VAL A 767 14.59 0.39 -32.39
N LEU A 768 15.61 -0.27 -31.82
CA LEU A 768 16.24 -1.46 -32.40
C LEU A 768 16.51 -2.53 -31.35
N VAL A 769 16.31 -3.80 -31.72
CA VAL A 769 16.78 -4.96 -30.95
C VAL A 769 17.55 -5.87 -31.89
N THR A 770 18.79 -6.24 -31.54
CA THR A 770 19.63 -7.15 -32.33
C THR A 770 19.95 -8.40 -31.53
N ASN A 771 19.55 -9.58 -32.02
CA ASN A 771 19.87 -10.84 -31.36
C ASN A 771 21.30 -11.32 -31.66
N GLY A 772 21.78 -12.35 -30.94
CA GLY A 772 23.16 -12.83 -31.03
C GLY A 772 23.60 -13.42 -32.38
N ALA A 773 22.67 -13.69 -33.30
CA ALA A 773 22.98 -14.02 -34.69
C ALA A 773 22.90 -12.80 -35.64
N GLY A 774 22.90 -11.57 -35.12
CA GLY A 774 22.89 -10.32 -35.87
C GLY A 774 21.53 -9.95 -36.49
N ASN A 775 20.44 -10.60 -36.07
CA ASN A 775 19.11 -10.35 -36.63
C ASN A 775 18.44 -9.18 -35.92
N THR A 776 18.03 -8.17 -36.68
CA THR A 776 17.48 -6.90 -36.17
C THR A 776 15.94 -6.85 -36.25
N THR A 777 15.28 -6.49 -35.16
CA THR A 777 13.88 -6.02 -35.16
C THR A 777 13.87 -4.52 -34.92
N THR A 778 13.23 -3.75 -35.80
CA THR A 778 13.14 -2.28 -35.69
C THR A 778 11.74 -1.85 -35.27
N LEU A 779 11.64 -0.94 -34.30
CA LEU A 779 10.39 -0.31 -33.87
C LEU A 779 10.34 1.13 -34.41
N ILE A 780 9.23 1.49 -35.05
CA ILE A 780 8.95 2.84 -35.54
C ILE A 780 7.92 3.46 -34.61
N ARG A 781 8.21 4.65 -34.08
CA ARG A 781 7.35 5.37 -33.12
C ARG A 781 6.81 6.67 -33.70
N ASP A 782 5.72 7.15 -33.12
CA ASP A 782 5.27 8.54 -33.28
C ASP A 782 5.87 9.46 -32.20
N ASP A 783 5.58 10.76 -32.29
CA ASP A 783 6.10 11.78 -31.38
C ASP A 783 5.71 11.57 -29.91
N HIS A 784 4.58 10.89 -29.64
CA HIS A 784 4.14 10.51 -28.30
C HIS A 784 4.77 9.17 -27.83
N GLY A 785 5.64 8.56 -28.64
CA GLY A 785 6.38 7.33 -28.32
C GLY A 785 5.63 6.03 -28.65
N ARG A 786 4.43 6.09 -29.22
CA ARG A 786 3.59 4.92 -29.52
C ARG A 786 4.13 4.16 -30.75
N VAL A 787 4.10 2.83 -30.75
CA VAL A 787 4.70 2.01 -31.82
C VAL A 787 3.78 1.92 -33.04
N ILE A 788 3.98 2.80 -34.02
CA ILE A 788 3.25 2.85 -35.29
C ILE A 788 3.75 1.85 -36.35
N GLY A 789 4.84 1.13 -36.08
CA GLY A 789 5.24 -0.01 -36.92
C GLY A 789 6.39 -0.83 -36.38
N VAL A 790 6.48 -2.06 -36.88
CA VAL A 790 7.51 -3.05 -36.53
C VAL A 790 8.07 -3.64 -37.82
N ILE A 791 9.39 -3.61 -37.98
CA ILE A 791 10.10 -4.30 -39.06
C ILE A 791 10.78 -5.52 -38.47
N ASP A 792 10.46 -6.71 -38.99
CA ASP A 792 11.10 -7.97 -38.57
C ASP A 792 12.49 -8.18 -39.23
N PRO A 793 13.28 -9.18 -38.79
CA PRO A 793 14.59 -9.46 -39.39
C PRO A 793 14.59 -9.89 -40.86
N LEU A 794 13.42 -10.12 -41.47
CA LEU A 794 13.28 -10.39 -42.91
C LEU A 794 12.92 -9.11 -43.69
N GLY A 795 12.93 -7.94 -43.04
CA GLY A 795 12.55 -6.65 -43.61
C GLY A 795 11.04 -6.48 -43.76
N ARG A 796 10.22 -7.38 -43.19
CA ARG A 796 8.76 -7.34 -43.33
C ARG A 796 8.20 -6.35 -42.30
N ARG A 797 7.48 -5.33 -42.78
CA ARG A 797 6.92 -4.25 -41.95
C ARG A 797 5.44 -4.47 -41.64
N GLY A 798 5.11 -4.64 -40.36
CA GLY A 798 3.76 -4.37 -39.86
C GLY A 798 3.60 -2.89 -39.45
N THR A 799 2.36 -2.42 -39.39
CA THR A 799 2.01 -1.07 -38.90
C THR A 799 0.85 -1.13 -37.91
N ALA A 800 0.75 -0.10 -37.07
CA ALA A 800 -0.38 0.14 -36.20
C ALA A 800 -0.82 1.61 -36.29
N THR A 801 -2.10 1.86 -36.05
CA THR A 801 -2.63 3.22 -35.89
C THR A 801 -3.41 3.31 -34.59
N TYR A 802 -3.42 4.48 -33.98
CA TYR A 802 -4.11 4.75 -32.72
C TYR A 802 -5.32 5.66 -32.93
N ASN A 803 -6.27 5.62 -32.01
CA ASN A 803 -7.42 6.51 -31.94
C ASN A 803 -7.04 7.80 -31.17
N SER A 804 -8.03 8.64 -30.85
CA SER A 804 -7.75 9.88 -30.12
C SER A 804 -7.18 9.65 -28.72
N SER A 805 -7.68 8.67 -27.96
CA SER A 805 -7.23 8.38 -26.61
C SER A 805 -5.87 7.66 -26.54
N GLY A 806 -5.31 7.27 -27.68
CA GLY A 806 -4.12 6.41 -27.74
C GLY A 806 -4.42 4.92 -27.66
N ALA A 807 -5.69 4.51 -27.64
CA ALA A 807 -6.08 3.11 -27.85
C ALA A 807 -5.89 2.69 -29.33
N LEU A 808 -5.81 1.38 -29.58
CA LEU A 808 -5.42 0.81 -30.87
C LEU A 808 -6.56 0.87 -31.90
N ALA A 809 -6.45 1.68 -32.95
CA ALA A 809 -7.45 1.81 -34.01
C ALA A 809 -7.27 0.81 -35.18
N SER A 810 -6.04 0.42 -35.52
CA SER A 810 -5.80 -0.66 -36.49
C SER A 810 -4.43 -1.33 -36.32
N ILE A 811 -4.32 -2.59 -36.76
CA ILE A 811 -3.06 -3.29 -37.03
C ILE A 811 -3.10 -3.76 -38.48
N GLU A 812 -2.00 -3.61 -39.21
CA GLU A 812 -1.79 -4.20 -40.52
C GLU A 812 -0.49 -5.01 -40.51
N ASN A 813 -0.60 -6.30 -40.84
CA ASN A 813 0.54 -7.19 -41.00
C ASN A 813 1.26 -6.93 -42.34
N ALA A 814 2.51 -7.39 -42.44
CA ALA A 814 3.35 -7.20 -43.63
C ALA A 814 2.88 -7.93 -44.91
N ASP A 815 1.83 -8.73 -44.83
CA ASP A 815 1.11 -9.35 -45.95
C ASP A 815 -0.12 -8.53 -46.41
N GLY A 816 -0.40 -7.40 -45.75
CA GLY A 816 -1.58 -6.56 -45.97
C GLY A 816 -2.83 -7.00 -45.20
N ALA A 817 -2.74 -8.03 -44.34
CA ALA A 817 -3.84 -8.41 -43.48
C ALA A 817 -4.07 -7.33 -42.41
N ARG A 818 -5.19 -6.60 -42.51
CA ARG A 818 -5.55 -5.50 -41.59
C ARG A 818 -6.73 -5.86 -40.69
N TRP A 819 -6.59 -5.57 -39.40
CA TRP A 819 -7.69 -5.51 -38.42
C TRP A 819 -7.98 -4.05 -38.08
N THR A 820 -9.26 -3.69 -37.99
CA THR A 820 -9.69 -2.34 -37.57
C THR A 820 -10.62 -2.41 -36.38
N PHE A 821 -10.39 -1.54 -35.40
CA PHE A 821 -11.11 -1.44 -34.14
C PHE A 821 -11.99 -0.18 -34.20
N ALA A 822 -13.29 -0.34 -34.02
CA ALA A 822 -14.20 0.80 -33.86
C ALA A 822 -14.42 1.07 -32.38
N TYR A 823 -14.62 2.35 -32.04
CA TYR A 823 -14.82 2.87 -30.70
C TYR A 823 -16.14 3.66 -30.65
N PRO A 824 -16.63 4.07 -29.47
CA PRO A 824 -17.68 5.09 -29.38
C PRO A 824 -17.29 6.36 -30.17
N GLU A 825 -18.28 7.01 -30.77
CA GLU A 825 -18.12 8.33 -31.40
C GLU A 825 -18.84 9.39 -30.55
N PHE A 826 -18.08 10.31 -29.96
CA PHE A 826 -18.61 11.55 -29.40
C PHE A 826 -18.58 12.66 -30.46
N ALA A 827 -19.47 13.64 -30.35
CA ALA A 827 -19.40 14.81 -31.20
C ALA A 827 -18.15 15.63 -30.85
N VAL A 828 -17.15 15.66 -31.74
CA VAL A 828 -15.90 16.43 -31.54
C VAL A 828 -16.18 17.93 -31.31
N GLU A 829 -17.30 18.44 -31.82
CA GLU A 829 -17.78 19.81 -31.57
C GLU A 829 -18.26 20.05 -30.13
N SER A 830 -18.65 19.02 -29.38
CA SER A 830 -18.98 19.15 -27.94
C SER A 830 -17.79 18.94 -27.01
N LEU A 831 -16.60 18.63 -27.53
CA LEU A 831 -15.37 18.66 -26.73
C LEU A 831 -14.90 20.11 -26.52
N PRO A 832 -14.23 20.39 -25.39
CA PRO A 832 -13.46 21.61 -25.18
C PRO A 832 -12.37 21.87 -26.25
N SER A 833 -11.81 23.08 -26.22
CA SER A 833 -11.14 23.72 -27.34
C SER A 833 -9.69 23.29 -27.60
N LEU A 834 -8.88 23.13 -26.57
CA LEU A 834 -7.52 22.60 -26.65
C LEU A 834 -7.56 21.11 -27.00
N VAL A 835 -8.47 20.35 -26.38
CA VAL A 835 -8.71 18.94 -26.71
C VAL A 835 -9.04 18.83 -28.19
N ARG A 836 -10.11 19.49 -28.67
CA ARG A 836 -10.51 19.48 -30.10
C ARG A 836 -9.37 19.85 -31.05
N ASN A 837 -8.52 20.81 -30.68
CA ASN A 837 -7.44 21.32 -31.53
C ASN A 837 -6.12 20.54 -31.42
N SER A 838 -6.00 19.56 -30.51
CA SER A 838 -4.81 18.69 -30.40
C SER A 838 -4.63 17.79 -31.64
N THR A 839 -3.40 17.31 -31.89
CA THR A 839 -3.10 16.57 -33.13
C THR A 839 -3.78 15.21 -33.27
N ASN A 840 -4.39 14.68 -32.21
CA ASN A 840 -4.93 13.31 -32.15
C ASN A 840 -6.46 13.19 -32.17
N THR A 841 -7.26 14.27 -32.11
CA THR A 841 -8.75 14.21 -31.98
C THR A 841 -9.53 13.68 -33.19
N SER A 842 -8.86 13.29 -34.28
CA SER A 842 -9.52 12.81 -35.51
C SER A 842 -9.80 11.29 -35.47
N GLY A 843 -10.85 10.87 -34.76
CA GLY A 843 -11.31 9.48 -34.79
C GLY A 843 -12.42 9.16 -33.78
N GLY A 844 -12.77 7.87 -33.65
CA GLY A 844 -13.51 7.38 -32.50
C GLY A 844 -12.67 7.47 -31.22
N CYS A 845 -13.33 7.47 -30.07
CA CYS A 845 -12.77 7.93 -28.80
C CYS A 845 -13.12 6.99 -27.63
N GLY A 846 -12.35 7.10 -26.54
CA GLY A 846 -12.42 6.17 -25.42
C GLY A 846 -11.59 4.89 -25.65
N ASN A 847 -11.47 4.07 -24.60
CA ASN A 847 -10.49 2.97 -24.54
C ASN A 847 -11.06 1.57 -24.84
N LEU A 848 -12.39 1.42 -24.91
CA LEU A 848 -13.08 0.14 -25.12
C LEU A 848 -13.67 0.04 -26.54
N PRO A 849 -13.25 -0.93 -27.38
CA PRO A 849 -13.70 -1.02 -28.78
C PRO A 849 -15.08 -1.66 -28.91
N THR A 850 -16.04 -0.97 -29.55
CA THR A 850 -17.39 -1.49 -29.84
C THR A 850 -17.40 -2.56 -30.93
N SER A 851 -16.37 -2.65 -31.77
CA SER A 851 -16.23 -3.76 -32.73
C SER A 851 -14.80 -3.94 -33.23
N VAL A 852 -14.50 -5.15 -33.72
CA VAL A 852 -13.29 -5.48 -34.48
C VAL A 852 -13.70 -6.08 -35.82
N THR A 853 -13.17 -5.54 -36.91
CA THR A 853 -13.32 -6.10 -38.26
C THR A 853 -11.99 -6.70 -38.70
N ASP A 854 -12.06 -7.92 -39.23
CA ASP A 854 -10.90 -8.70 -39.70
C ASP A 854 -10.51 -8.40 -41.18
N PRO A 855 -9.39 -8.95 -41.68
CA PRO A 855 -8.91 -8.72 -43.05
C PRO A 855 -9.87 -9.18 -44.16
N TYR A 856 -10.87 -10.00 -43.84
CA TYR A 856 -11.88 -10.50 -44.77
C TYR A 856 -13.20 -9.71 -44.69
N GLY A 857 -13.25 -8.67 -43.85
CA GLY A 857 -14.44 -7.85 -43.61
C GLY A 857 -15.42 -8.46 -42.59
N ALA A 858 -15.01 -9.48 -41.83
CA ALA A 858 -15.86 -10.10 -40.82
C ALA A 858 -15.80 -9.30 -39.51
N THR A 859 -16.93 -8.68 -39.13
CA THR A 859 -17.02 -7.80 -37.94
C THR A 859 -17.60 -8.53 -36.73
N ILE A 860 -16.80 -8.65 -35.66
CA ILE A 860 -17.25 -8.99 -34.30
C ILE A 860 -17.65 -7.70 -33.59
N ARG A 861 -18.76 -7.68 -32.85
CA ARG A 861 -19.22 -6.52 -32.06
C ARG A 861 -19.27 -6.86 -30.58
N PHE A 862 -19.05 -5.84 -29.75
CA PHE A 862 -19.05 -5.91 -28.30
C PHE A 862 -20.05 -4.91 -27.73
N THR A 863 -20.74 -5.28 -26.66
CA THR A 863 -21.39 -4.33 -25.74
C THR A 863 -20.79 -4.49 -24.36
N TYR A 864 -20.78 -3.42 -23.58
CA TYR A 864 -20.18 -3.39 -22.25
C TYR A 864 -21.26 -3.22 -21.16
N ASN A 865 -21.00 -3.73 -19.95
CA ASN A 865 -21.78 -3.41 -18.77
C ASN A 865 -21.28 -2.08 -18.14
N ALA A 866 -21.79 -1.73 -16.96
CA ALA A 866 -21.46 -0.47 -16.31
C ALA A 866 -19.97 -0.36 -15.92
N GLY A 867 -19.38 -1.44 -15.38
CA GLY A 867 -17.95 -1.52 -15.04
C GLY A 867 -17.02 -1.79 -16.23
N GLY A 868 -17.52 -1.70 -17.46
CA GLY A 868 -16.70 -1.84 -18.67
C GLY A 868 -16.32 -3.27 -19.06
N GLU A 869 -16.94 -4.29 -18.46
CA GLU A 869 -16.78 -5.69 -18.87
C GLU A 869 -17.66 -6.04 -20.08
N ILE A 870 -17.31 -7.09 -20.82
CA ILE A 870 -18.04 -7.49 -22.04
C ILE A 870 -19.38 -8.13 -21.67
N ALA A 871 -20.47 -7.38 -21.85
CA ALA A 871 -21.84 -7.84 -21.66
C ALA A 871 -22.38 -8.67 -22.84
N SER A 872 -21.91 -8.43 -24.07
CA SER A 872 -22.24 -9.31 -25.21
C SER A 872 -21.19 -9.32 -26.29
N VAL A 873 -21.17 -10.43 -27.05
CA VAL A 873 -20.32 -10.63 -28.24
C VAL A 873 -21.21 -11.08 -29.40
N THR A 874 -21.41 -10.22 -30.40
CA THR A 874 -22.07 -10.59 -31.66
C THR A 874 -21.02 -10.98 -32.70
N ASN A 875 -21.10 -12.20 -33.21
CA ASN A 875 -20.19 -12.69 -34.24
C ASN A 875 -20.52 -12.14 -35.65
N PRO A 876 -19.67 -12.36 -36.67
CA PRO A 876 -19.89 -11.83 -38.02
C PRO A 876 -21.12 -12.39 -38.76
N LEU A 877 -21.73 -13.47 -38.25
CA LEU A 877 -22.99 -14.03 -38.78
C LEU A 877 -24.23 -13.41 -38.10
N GLY A 878 -24.04 -12.49 -37.14
CA GLY A 878 -25.12 -11.86 -36.40
C GLY A 878 -25.66 -12.70 -35.24
N HIS A 879 -24.97 -13.77 -34.83
CA HIS A 879 -25.35 -14.51 -33.63
C HIS A 879 -24.65 -13.91 -32.40
N THR A 880 -25.40 -13.63 -31.34
CA THR A 880 -24.89 -13.02 -30.10
C THR A 880 -24.76 -14.04 -28.97
N THR A 881 -23.68 -13.95 -28.21
CA THR A 881 -23.56 -14.54 -26.87
C THR A 881 -23.66 -13.40 -25.85
N GLU A 882 -24.49 -13.54 -24.83
CA GLU A 882 -24.88 -12.49 -23.88
C GLU A 882 -24.62 -12.96 -22.44
N GLY A 883 -23.97 -12.11 -21.65
CA GLY A 883 -23.71 -12.32 -20.22
C GLY A 883 -24.66 -11.51 -19.35
N THR A 884 -25.15 -12.12 -18.27
CA THR A 884 -25.95 -11.46 -17.23
C THR A 884 -25.19 -11.47 -15.91
N PHE A 885 -25.09 -10.31 -15.27
CA PHE A 885 -24.28 -10.08 -14.07
C PHE A 885 -25.19 -9.77 -12.88
N ASP A 886 -24.73 -10.08 -11.66
CA ASP A 886 -25.36 -9.61 -10.42
C ASP A 886 -24.85 -8.23 -10.01
N THR A 887 -25.32 -7.73 -8.86
CA THR A 887 -24.96 -6.41 -8.34
C THR A 887 -23.55 -6.35 -7.75
N TRP A 888 -22.85 -7.48 -7.61
CA TRP A 888 -21.44 -7.56 -7.25
C TRP A 888 -20.51 -7.62 -8.48
N GLY A 889 -21.08 -7.64 -9.70
CA GLY A 889 -20.33 -7.83 -10.94
C GLY A 889 -20.02 -9.29 -11.28
N ASN A 890 -20.59 -10.26 -10.57
CA ASN A 890 -20.37 -11.68 -10.91
C ASN A 890 -21.22 -12.08 -12.10
N LEU A 891 -20.64 -12.79 -13.07
CA LEU A 891 -21.35 -13.37 -14.21
C LEU A 891 -22.25 -14.53 -13.74
N VAL A 892 -23.52 -14.25 -13.41
CA VAL A 892 -24.52 -15.23 -12.95
C VAL A 892 -25.20 -16.02 -14.09
N GLY A 893 -25.04 -15.60 -15.34
CA GLY A 893 -25.58 -16.34 -16.48
C GLY A 893 -24.94 -16.01 -17.83
N LEU A 894 -24.93 -16.98 -18.73
CA LEU A 894 -24.36 -16.85 -20.08
C LEU A 894 -25.26 -17.52 -21.12
N THR A 895 -25.96 -16.72 -21.92
CA THR A 895 -26.77 -17.19 -23.06
C THR A 895 -25.91 -17.24 -24.31
N THR A 896 -25.68 -18.43 -24.84
CA THR A 896 -24.87 -18.60 -26.07
C THR A 896 -25.69 -18.29 -27.33
N ALA A 897 -24.97 -18.01 -28.43
CA ALA A 897 -25.46 -17.92 -29.81
C ALA A 897 -26.41 -19.04 -30.31
N SER A 898 -26.57 -20.14 -29.57
CA SER A 898 -27.49 -21.24 -29.88
C SER A 898 -28.80 -21.22 -29.07
N GLY A 899 -28.95 -20.27 -28.14
CA GLY A 899 -30.01 -20.27 -27.12
C GLY A 899 -29.74 -21.21 -25.94
N ALA A 900 -28.60 -21.90 -25.90
CA ALA A 900 -28.16 -22.69 -24.76
C ALA A 900 -27.62 -21.77 -23.65
N VAL A 901 -28.16 -21.90 -22.44
CA VAL A 901 -27.91 -21.01 -21.28
C VAL A 901 -27.11 -21.75 -20.20
N TRP A 902 -26.03 -21.14 -19.73
CA TRP A 902 -25.35 -21.51 -18.49
C TRP A 902 -25.81 -20.59 -17.35
N ASN A 903 -25.84 -21.12 -16.13
CA ASN A 903 -26.16 -20.36 -14.91
C ASN A 903 -25.06 -20.59 -13.87
N TYR A 904 -24.71 -19.56 -13.12
CA TYR A 904 -23.63 -19.57 -12.14
C TYR A 904 -24.12 -19.00 -10.81
N VAL A 905 -23.67 -19.58 -9.70
CA VAL A 905 -24.01 -19.15 -8.34
C VAL A 905 -22.73 -18.92 -7.56
N TYR A 906 -22.65 -17.78 -6.88
CA TYR A 906 -21.51 -17.35 -6.09
C TYR A 906 -21.89 -17.26 -4.60
N ASP A 907 -20.90 -17.28 -3.71
CA ASP A 907 -21.10 -17.03 -2.28
C ASP A 907 -20.85 -15.55 -1.91
N GLY A 908 -21.00 -15.23 -0.61
CA GLY A 908 -20.74 -13.89 -0.06
C GLY A 908 -19.27 -13.44 -0.04
N LEU A 909 -18.37 -14.20 -0.69
CA LEU A 909 -16.99 -13.84 -1.01
C LEU A 909 -16.75 -13.78 -2.53
N SER A 910 -17.82 -13.83 -3.33
CA SER A 910 -17.79 -13.89 -4.81
C SER A 910 -17.04 -15.11 -5.36
N GLN A 911 -17.05 -16.24 -4.64
CA GLN A 911 -16.46 -17.50 -5.09
C GLN A 911 -17.53 -18.38 -5.75
N LEU A 912 -17.22 -18.96 -6.92
CA LEU A 912 -18.18 -19.73 -7.73
C LEU A 912 -18.50 -21.08 -7.06
N VAL A 913 -19.66 -21.21 -6.42
CA VAL A 913 -20.07 -22.44 -5.72
C VAL A 913 -20.87 -23.43 -6.57
N GLU A 914 -21.52 -22.98 -7.65
CA GLU A 914 -22.27 -23.84 -8.58
C GLU A 914 -22.24 -23.31 -10.02
N ALA A 915 -22.01 -24.19 -10.99
CA ALA A 915 -22.15 -23.93 -12.41
C ALA A 915 -23.11 -24.97 -13.04
N THR A 916 -24.24 -24.51 -13.59
CA THR A 916 -25.25 -25.34 -14.24
C THR A 916 -25.19 -25.18 -15.75
N ASP A 917 -25.08 -26.30 -16.46
CA ASP A 917 -25.01 -26.35 -17.93
C ASP A 917 -26.40 -26.26 -18.59
N PRO A 918 -26.45 -26.10 -19.94
CA PRO A 918 -27.72 -26.00 -20.68
C PRO A 918 -28.61 -27.26 -20.69
N SER A 919 -28.15 -28.38 -20.13
CA SER A 919 -28.97 -29.58 -19.91
C SER A 919 -29.58 -29.65 -18.50
N GLY A 920 -29.18 -28.72 -17.60
CA GLY A 920 -29.52 -28.74 -16.19
C GLY A 920 -28.56 -29.56 -15.33
N ALA A 921 -27.39 -29.93 -15.86
CA ALA A 921 -26.35 -30.64 -15.13
C ALA A 921 -25.49 -29.64 -14.34
N ALA A 922 -25.50 -29.77 -13.00
CA ALA A 922 -24.84 -28.84 -12.09
C ALA A 922 -23.51 -29.41 -11.55
N THR A 923 -22.41 -28.69 -11.80
CA THR A 923 -21.11 -28.91 -11.15
C THR A 923 -21.02 -28.00 -9.94
N ARG A 924 -20.55 -28.52 -8.80
CA ARG A 924 -20.45 -27.80 -7.52
C ARG A 924 -19.01 -27.69 -7.08
N TYR A 925 -18.67 -26.58 -6.45
CA TYR A 925 -17.34 -26.31 -5.94
C TYR A 925 -17.40 -26.06 -4.44
N SER A 926 -16.28 -26.22 -3.76
CA SER A 926 -16.11 -25.78 -2.38
C SER A 926 -14.67 -25.34 -2.18
N TYR A 927 -14.47 -24.33 -1.36
CA TYR A 927 -13.19 -23.69 -1.11
C TYR A 927 -12.69 -24.00 0.30
N ASP A 928 -11.45 -23.63 0.61
CA ASP A 928 -10.93 -23.59 1.97
C ASP A 928 -10.94 -22.16 2.52
N LEU A 929 -10.43 -21.99 3.74
CA LEU A 929 -10.42 -20.70 4.44
C LEU A 929 -9.60 -19.63 3.70
N ASN A 930 -8.65 -19.99 2.84
CA ASN A 930 -7.88 -19.03 2.05
C ASN A 930 -8.57 -18.68 0.72
N GLY A 931 -9.64 -19.38 0.34
CA GLY A 931 -10.25 -19.30 -0.98
C GLY A 931 -9.62 -20.23 -2.02
N GLU A 932 -8.76 -21.18 -1.62
CA GLU A 932 -8.27 -22.21 -2.55
C GLU A 932 -9.32 -23.31 -2.74
N LEU A 933 -9.40 -23.88 -3.96
CA LEU A 933 -10.38 -24.92 -4.29
C LEU A 933 -10.11 -26.21 -3.48
N SER A 934 -11.06 -26.61 -2.64
CA SER A 934 -10.97 -27.75 -1.71
C SER A 934 -11.78 -28.97 -2.14
N SER A 935 -12.86 -28.79 -2.91
CA SER A 935 -13.49 -29.88 -3.67
C SER A 935 -14.20 -29.43 -4.95
N VAL A 936 -14.38 -30.39 -5.85
CA VAL A 936 -15.29 -30.31 -7.01
C VAL A 936 -16.19 -31.53 -6.99
N THR A 937 -17.49 -31.34 -7.14
CA THR A 937 -18.47 -32.42 -7.37
C THR A 937 -19.05 -32.27 -8.77
N ASP A 938 -18.84 -33.24 -9.64
CA ASP A 938 -19.40 -33.22 -10.99
C ASP A 938 -20.92 -33.47 -10.98
N ALA A 939 -21.56 -33.24 -12.13
CA ALA A 939 -23.01 -33.42 -12.28
C ALA A 939 -23.49 -34.89 -12.20
N THR A 940 -22.59 -35.86 -12.08
CA THR A 940 -22.93 -37.27 -11.78
C THR A 940 -22.84 -37.58 -10.28
N GLY A 941 -22.32 -36.66 -9.48
CA GLY A 941 -22.08 -36.81 -8.04
C GLY A 941 -20.71 -37.38 -7.69
N VAL A 942 -19.74 -37.41 -8.63
CA VAL A 942 -18.36 -37.79 -8.33
C VAL A 942 -17.65 -36.58 -7.71
N GLU A 943 -17.21 -36.75 -6.46
CA GLU A 943 -16.54 -35.73 -5.67
C GLU A 943 -15.02 -35.97 -5.66
N ILE A 944 -14.25 -34.97 -6.12
CA ILE A 944 -12.79 -34.89 -6.04
C ILE A 944 -12.45 -33.88 -4.94
N LYS A 945 -11.54 -34.25 -4.03
CA LYS A 945 -11.08 -33.38 -2.93
C LYS A 945 -9.61 -33.07 -3.07
N ARG A 946 -9.26 -31.81 -2.77
CA ARG A 946 -7.90 -31.32 -2.61
C ARG A 946 -7.65 -30.98 -1.14
N ARG A 947 -6.46 -31.30 -0.64
CA ARG A 947 -6.00 -30.96 0.72
C ARG A 947 -4.54 -30.58 0.68
N VAL A 948 -4.20 -29.40 1.19
CA VAL A 948 -2.81 -28.91 1.21
C VAL A 948 -2.29 -28.87 2.66
N ASP A 949 -1.11 -29.44 2.88
CA ASP A 949 -0.30 -29.27 4.08
C ASP A 949 0.96 -28.50 3.68
N ARG A 950 0.85 -27.17 3.71
CA ARG A 950 1.91 -26.25 3.24
C ARG A 950 3.21 -26.46 4.03
N GLN A 951 3.12 -26.63 5.35
CA GLN A 951 4.29 -26.85 6.22
C GLN A 951 5.04 -28.15 5.93
N ARG A 952 4.37 -29.17 5.41
CA ARG A 952 5.03 -30.41 4.95
C ARG A 952 5.41 -30.38 3.47
N GLY A 953 4.84 -29.48 2.67
CA GLY A 953 4.89 -29.55 1.22
C GLY A 953 4.19 -30.81 0.72
N ILE A 954 2.94 -31.05 1.11
CA ILE A 954 2.15 -32.20 0.68
C ILE A 954 0.77 -31.75 0.21
N GLU A 955 0.36 -32.20 -0.98
CA GLU A 955 -1.00 -32.07 -1.49
C GLU A 955 -1.61 -33.46 -1.71
N GLU A 956 -2.77 -33.73 -1.11
CA GLU A 956 -3.61 -34.90 -1.42
C GLU A 956 -4.72 -34.48 -2.38
N ILE A 957 -4.74 -35.07 -3.58
CA ILE A 957 -5.89 -35.05 -4.49
C ILE A 957 -6.54 -36.43 -4.44
N ALA A 958 -7.82 -36.52 -4.11
CA ALA A 958 -8.48 -37.81 -3.92
C ALA A 958 -9.93 -37.84 -4.39
N ASP A 959 -10.31 -38.95 -5.02
CA ASP A 959 -11.65 -39.25 -5.51
C ASP A 959 -12.26 -40.49 -4.78
N ALA A 960 -13.33 -41.07 -5.33
CA ALA A 960 -14.00 -42.24 -4.79
C ALA A 960 -13.20 -43.56 -4.92
N PHE A 961 -12.22 -43.62 -5.81
CA PHE A 961 -11.45 -44.79 -6.24
C PHE A 961 -9.94 -44.64 -6.02
N SER A 962 -9.41 -43.42 -5.90
CA SER A 962 -7.97 -43.13 -5.90
C SER A 962 -7.54 -42.03 -4.92
N SER A 963 -6.22 -41.89 -4.72
CA SER A 963 -5.58 -40.72 -4.10
C SER A 963 -4.16 -40.52 -4.64
N SER A 964 -3.87 -39.33 -5.16
CA SER A 964 -2.52 -38.82 -5.45
C SER A 964 -1.99 -38.06 -4.24
N PHE A 965 -0.75 -38.33 -3.85
CA PHE A 965 0.00 -37.55 -2.85
C PHE A 965 1.20 -36.89 -3.53
N ILE A 966 1.02 -35.62 -3.89
CA ILE A 966 2.05 -34.78 -4.49
C ILE A 966 2.89 -34.20 -3.35
N HIS A 967 4.21 -34.35 -3.40
CA HIS A 967 5.15 -33.78 -2.43
C HIS A 967 5.96 -32.67 -3.10
N THR A 968 6.04 -31.52 -2.45
CA THR A 968 6.72 -30.33 -2.96
C THR A 968 7.91 -29.91 -2.11
N ASP A 969 8.88 -29.26 -2.76
CA ASP A 969 9.87 -28.46 -2.05
C ASP A 969 9.32 -27.06 -1.69
N ILE A 970 10.17 -26.28 -1.04
CA ILE A 970 9.89 -24.92 -0.54
C ILE A 970 9.57 -23.88 -1.63
N PHE A 971 9.66 -24.26 -2.90
CA PHE A 971 9.28 -23.43 -4.05
C PHE A 971 8.01 -23.96 -4.74
N GLY A 972 7.30 -24.92 -4.13
CA GLY A 972 6.13 -25.57 -4.72
C GLY A 972 6.46 -26.57 -5.84
N ARG A 973 7.74 -26.86 -6.10
CA ARG A 973 8.14 -27.76 -7.20
C ARG A 973 7.93 -29.21 -6.78
N VAL A 974 7.33 -30.02 -7.66
CA VAL A 974 6.99 -31.42 -7.39
C VAL A 974 8.26 -32.27 -7.28
N THR A 975 8.55 -32.77 -6.08
CA THR A 975 9.68 -33.68 -5.82
C THR A 975 9.29 -35.16 -5.89
N SER A 976 8.02 -35.49 -5.64
CA SER A 976 7.46 -36.81 -5.96
C SER A 976 5.93 -36.78 -6.07
N GLU A 977 5.35 -37.68 -6.86
CA GLU A 977 3.92 -38.00 -6.82
C GLU A 977 3.75 -39.48 -6.47
N GLN A 978 2.83 -39.79 -5.55
CA GLN A 978 2.46 -41.18 -5.21
C GLN A 978 0.98 -41.43 -5.45
N LYS A 979 0.63 -42.31 -6.40
CA LYS A 979 -0.76 -42.68 -6.71
C LYS A 979 -1.16 -43.96 -5.98
N ARG A 980 -2.35 -44.00 -5.36
CA ARG A 980 -2.85 -45.13 -4.57
C ARG A 980 -4.32 -45.43 -4.84
N ALA A 981 -4.66 -46.69 -5.12
CA ALA A 981 -6.05 -47.12 -5.27
C ALA A 981 -6.74 -47.33 -3.91
N ARG A 982 -7.97 -46.83 -3.76
CA ARG A 982 -8.84 -47.01 -2.57
C ARG A 982 -9.57 -48.36 -2.61
N GLY A 983 -8.80 -49.46 -2.59
CA GLY A 983 -9.29 -50.83 -2.63
C GLY A 983 -9.51 -51.47 -1.24
N GLY A 984 -10.71 -51.98 -0.97
CA GLY A 984 -11.08 -52.54 0.33
C GLY A 984 -10.29 -53.80 0.74
N SER A 985 -9.84 -53.82 2.00
CA SER A 985 -9.32 -54.96 2.80
C SER A 985 -8.27 -55.92 2.17
N SER A 986 -7.71 -55.63 0.99
CA SER A 986 -6.71 -56.48 0.34
C SER A 986 -5.67 -55.73 -0.50
N ALA A 987 -5.70 -54.39 -0.55
CA ALA A 987 -4.65 -53.58 -1.16
C ALA A 987 -3.28 -53.88 -0.51
N LYS A 988 -2.26 -54.10 -1.33
CA LYS A 988 -0.89 -54.42 -0.93
C LYS A 988 0.01 -53.20 -1.08
N LYS A 989 1.16 -53.25 -0.41
CA LYS A 989 2.24 -52.25 -0.52
C LYS A 989 2.95 -52.21 -1.90
N ALA A 990 2.35 -52.84 -2.92
CA ALA A 990 2.80 -52.85 -4.31
C ALA A 990 1.84 -52.07 -5.23
N ASP A 991 0.65 -51.70 -4.73
CA ASP A 991 -0.38 -50.98 -5.50
C ASP A 991 -0.19 -49.46 -5.36
N VAL A 992 1.07 -49.02 -5.39
CA VAL A 992 1.51 -47.63 -5.20
C VAL A 992 2.53 -47.27 -6.26
N GLU A 993 2.07 -46.56 -7.29
CA GLU A 993 2.95 -45.95 -8.29
C GLU A 993 3.63 -44.72 -7.66
N SER A 994 4.91 -44.48 -7.96
CA SER A 994 5.68 -43.40 -7.33
C SER A 994 6.73 -42.84 -8.30
N GLU A 995 6.55 -41.59 -8.70
CA GLU A 995 7.52 -40.84 -9.52
C GLU A 995 8.32 -39.87 -8.62
N PHE A 996 9.59 -39.64 -8.92
CA PHE A 996 10.46 -38.71 -8.18
C PHE A 996 11.22 -37.79 -9.13
N ILE A 997 11.35 -36.51 -8.78
CA ILE A 997 12.05 -35.50 -9.56
C ILE A 997 13.11 -34.82 -8.68
N THR A 998 14.34 -34.75 -9.20
CA THR A 998 15.45 -34.01 -8.59
C THR A 998 15.79 -32.78 -9.42
N TYR A 999 15.98 -31.66 -8.75
CA TYR A 999 16.31 -30.35 -9.32
C TYR A 999 17.76 -29.97 -9.03
N ASP A 1000 18.38 -29.19 -9.92
CA ASP A 1000 19.62 -28.47 -9.60
C ASP A 1000 19.34 -27.22 -8.74
N VAL A 1001 20.41 -26.54 -8.32
CA VAL A 1001 20.34 -25.33 -7.48
C VAL A 1001 19.70 -24.12 -8.19
N ALA A 1002 19.61 -24.14 -9.53
CA ALA A 1002 18.87 -23.17 -10.33
C ALA A 1002 17.39 -23.60 -10.55
N GLY A 1003 16.96 -24.72 -9.96
CA GLY A 1003 15.57 -25.20 -10.01
C GLY A 1003 15.18 -25.91 -11.30
N ARG A 1004 16.14 -26.38 -12.10
CA ARG A 1004 15.90 -27.08 -13.36
C ARG A 1004 15.90 -28.60 -13.11
N PRO A 1005 14.95 -29.40 -13.64
CA PRO A 1005 14.98 -30.85 -13.51
C PRO A 1005 16.25 -31.45 -14.13
N VAL A 1006 16.91 -32.33 -13.37
CA VAL A 1006 18.16 -33.04 -13.74
C VAL A 1006 18.06 -34.57 -13.63
N GLU A 1007 17.23 -35.10 -12.73
CA GLU A 1007 16.91 -36.53 -12.68
C GLU A 1007 15.39 -36.73 -12.51
N ILE A 1008 14.80 -37.65 -13.27
CA ILE A 1008 13.40 -38.06 -13.16
C ILE A 1008 13.37 -39.58 -13.08
N LEU A 1009 12.84 -40.13 -11.98
CA LEU A 1009 12.66 -41.56 -11.75
C LEU A 1009 11.18 -41.90 -11.89
N ASP A 1010 10.81 -42.62 -12.94
CA ASP A 1010 9.42 -43.00 -13.21
C ASP A 1010 8.90 -44.12 -12.29
N ALA A 1011 7.59 -44.35 -12.33
CA ALA A 1011 6.91 -45.36 -11.50
C ALA A 1011 7.29 -46.83 -11.81
N ALA A 1012 7.97 -47.11 -12.92
CA ALA A 1012 8.55 -48.41 -13.23
C ALA A 1012 10.01 -48.54 -12.74
N GLY A 1013 10.60 -47.46 -12.21
CA GLY A 1013 11.99 -47.39 -11.77
C GLY A 1013 12.96 -47.00 -12.89
N GLY A 1014 12.47 -46.51 -14.03
CA GLY A 1014 13.26 -45.97 -15.12
C GLY A 1014 13.81 -44.58 -14.79
N LEU A 1015 15.11 -44.36 -15.00
CA LEU A 1015 15.77 -43.11 -14.65
C LEU A 1015 16.15 -42.31 -15.89
N THR A 1016 15.51 -41.15 -16.07
CA THR A 1016 15.90 -40.15 -17.07
C THR A 1016 16.83 -39.10 -16.43
N ARG A 1017 17.89 -38.71 -17.14
CA ARG A 1017 18.89 -37.70 -16.71
C ARG A 1017 18.97 -36.57 -17.73
N CYS A 1018 19.09 -35.32 -17.27
CA CYS A 1018 19.19 -34.12 -18.11
C CYS A 1018 20.43 -33.30 -17.73
N GLU A 1019 21.26 -32.98 -18.72
CA GLU A 1019 22.47 -32.15 -18.58
C GLU A 1019 22.34 -30.86 -19.40
N ARG A 1020 22.89 -29.76 -18.90
CA ARG A 1020 22.64 -28.40 -19.40
C ARG A 1020 23.91 -27.57 -19.53
N ASP A 1021 23.84 -26.53 -20.36
CA ASP A 1021 24.85 -25.46 -20.37
C ASP A 1021 24.56 -24.40 -19.29
N GLY A 1022 25.45 -23.40 -19.16
CA GLY A 1022 25.28 -22.30 -18.21
C GLY A 1022 24.06 -21.40 -18.48
N ALA A 1023 23.48 -21.44 -19.68
CA ALA A 1023 22.22 -20.76 -20.02
C ALA A 1023 20.99 -21.66 -19.76
N GLY A 1024 21.18 -22.83 -19.13
CA GLY A 1024 20.12 -23.79 -18.81
C GLY A 1024 19.58 -24.60 -20.00
N ARG A 1025 20.15 -24.43 -21.20
CA ARG A 1025 19.75 -25.18 -22.40
C ARG A 1025 20.21 -26.63 -22.30
N VAL A 1026 19.45 -27.55 -22.87
CA VAL A 1026 19.69 -29.00 -22.71
C VAL A 1026 20.78 -29.44 -23.67
N LEU A 1027 21.95 -29.82 -23.15
CA LEU A 1027 23.03 -30.40 -23.96
C LEU A 1027 22.83 -31.89 -24.20
N ARG A 1028 22.31 -32.61 -23.20
CA ARG A 1028 22.11 -34.07 -23.25
C ARG A 1028 20.92 -34.52 -22.42
N VAL A 1029 20.15 -35.46 -22.96
CA VAL A 1029 19.15 -36.26 -22.23
C VAL A 1029 19.56 -37.73 -22.33
N ILE A 1030 19.46 -38.46 -21.23
CA ILE A 1030 19.63 -39.92 -21.19
C ILE A 1030 18.31 -40.49 -20.69
N SER A 1031 17.58 -41.25 -21.49
CA SER A 1031 16.28 -41.80 -21.08
C SER A 1031 16.42 -43.01 -20.16
N ALA A 1032 15.31 -43.42 -19.54
CA ALA A 1032 15.17 -44.67 -18.80
C ALA A 1032 15.62 -45.93 -19.58
N GLU A 1033 15.56 -45.92 -20.91
CA GLU A 1033 15.99 -47.03 -21.78
C GLU A 1033 17.48 -46.97 -22.14
N GLY A 1034 18.22 -45.97 -21.66
CA GLY A 1034 19.63 -45.72 -22.00
C GLY A 1034 19.84 -44.98 -23.31
N ARG A 1035 18.78 -44.62 -24.05
CA ARG A 1035 18.84 -43.78 -25.25
C ARG A 1035 19.38 -42.40 -24.89
N ILE A 1036 20.46 -42.00 -25.54
CA ILE A 1036 21.08 -40.69 -25.39
C ILE A 1036 20.59 -39.79 -26.53
N GLU A 1037 20.11 -38.60 -26.19
CA GLU A 1037 19.88 -37.50 -27.12
C GLU A 1037 20.83 -36.35 -26.80
N THR A 1038 21.44 -35.75 -27.81
CA THR A 1038 22.32 -34.57 -27.66
C THR A 1038 21.90 -33.45 -28.58
N TYR A 1039 22.03 -32.21 -28.10
CA TYR A 1039 21.70 -30.99 -28.86
C TYR A 1039 22.91 -30.05 -28.89
N ASP A 1040 23.20 -29.47 -30.05
CA ASP A 1040 24.12 -28.34 -30.18
C ASP A 1040 23.36 -27.10 -30.68
N TYR A 1041 23.76 -25.92 -30.20
CA TYR A 1041 23.08 -24.64 -30.38
C TYR A 1041 23.91 -23.63 -31.17
N ASP A 1042 23.27 -22.70 -31.89
CA ASP A 1042 23.93 -21.56 -32.51
C ASP A 1042 24.04 -20.34 -31.59
N GLY A 1043 24.70 -19.29 -32.09
CA GLY A 1043 24.84 -17.99 -31.41
C GLY A 1043 23.54 -17.19 -31.23
N ALA A 1044 22.37 -17.76 -31.48
CA ALA A 1044 21.07 -17.22 -31.08
C ALA A 1044 20.28 -18.23 -30.21
N GLY A 1045 20.95 -19.25 -29.64
CA GLY A 1045 20.34 -20.27 -28.79
C GLY A 1045 19.41 -21.23 -29.53
N ARG A 1046 19.47 -21.30 -30.86
CA ARG A 1046 18.62 -22.19 -31.68
C ARG A 1046 19.30 -23.53 -31.87
N VAL A 1047 18.55 -24.63 -31.77
CA VAL A 1047 19.07 -25.98 -32.03
C VAL A 1047 19.49 -26.08 -33.51
N ILE A 1048 20.75 -26.42 -33.75
CA ILE A 1048 21.33 -26.67 -35.09
C ILE A 1048 21.72 -28.14 -35.31
N SER A 1049 21.77 -28.92 -34.23
CA SER A 1049 22.13 -30.33 -34.20
C SER A 1049 21.24 -31.04 -33.19
N HIS A 1050 20.65 -32.17 -33.59
CA HIS A 1050 20.00 -33.11 -32.69
C HIS A 1050 20.39 -34.52 -33.13
N ALA A 1051 21.03 -35.26 -32.24
CA ALA A 1051 21.50 -36.62 -32.49
C ALA A 1051 20.95 -37.58 -31.43
N VAL A 1052 20.73 -38.83 -31.83
CA VAL A 1052 20.10 -39.88 -31.00
C VAL A 1052 20.91 -41.17 -31.14
N GLY A 1053 21.29 -41.80 -30.03
CA GLY A 1053 22.09 -43.02 -30.02
C GLY A 1053 21.85 -43.91 -28.79
N LEU A 1054 22.37 -45.14 -28.85
CA LEU A 1054 22.44 -46.08 -27.71
C LEU A 1054 23.82 -46.07 -27.03
N ASP A 1055 24.85 -45.64 -27.74
CA ASP A 1055 26.21 -45.41 -27.24
C ASP A 1055 26.51 -43.91 -27.26
N ALA A 1056 27.43 -43.46 -26.39
CA ALA A 1056 27.93 -42.09 -26.43
C ALA A 1056 28.77 -41.88 -27.69
N PRO A 1057 28.45 -40.91 -28.56
CA PRO A 1057 29.24 -40.65 -29.76
C PRO A 1057 30.61 -40.07 -29.38
N GLU A 1058 31.69 -40.64 -29.89
CA GLU A 1058 33.03 -40.13 -29.62
C GLU A 1058 33.19 -38.73 -30.25
N ARG A 1059 33.52 -37.74 -29.42
CA ARG A 1059 33.90 -36.40 -29.88
C ARG A 1059 35.42 -36.32 -30.05
N TYR A 1060 35.88 -35.86 -31.20
CA TYR A 1060 37.30 -35.56 -31.47
C TYR A 1060 37.46 -34.11 -31.91
N THR A 1061 38.58 -33.50 -31.53
CA THR A 1061 38.98 -32.19 -32.05
C THR A 1061 39.72 -32.37 -33.37
N ASP A 1062 39.33 -31.63 -34.40
CA ASP A 1062 40.06 -31.61 -35.69
C ASP A 1062 41.29 -30.67 -35.67
N GLU A 1063 41.98 -30.59 -36.80
CA GLU A 1063 43.16 -29.72 -36.97
C GLU A 1063 42.83 -28.21 -36.96
N GLU A 1064 41.55 -27.83 -37.02
CA GLU A 1064 41.06 -26.45 -36.95
C GLU A 1064 40.60 -26.07 -35.52
N GLY A 1065 40.60 -27.02 -34.58
CA GLY A 1065 40.17 -26.83 -33.18
C GLY A 1065 38.69 -27.12 -32.94
N VAL A 1066 37.95 -27.61 -33.93
CA VAL A 1066 36.50 -27.85 -33.85
C VAL A 1066 36.23 -29.26 -33.31
N SER A 1067 35.38 -29.35 -32.28
CA SER A 1067 34.89 -30.62 -31.74
C SER A 1067 33.85 -31.25 -32.68
N ARG A 1068 34.24 -32.28 -33.44
CA ARG A 1068 33.35 -33.06 -34.31
C ARG A 1068 32.84 -34.31 -33.61
N VAL A 1069 31.64 -34.75 -34.00
CA VAL A 1069 30.94 -35.92 -33.46
C VAL A 1069 31.07 -37.10 -34.42
N VAL A 1070 31.42 -38.29 -33.92
CA VAL A 1070 31.33 -39.55 -34.68
C VAL A 1070 29.98 -40.20 -34.41
N GLU A 1071 29.18 -40.45 -35.45
CA GLU A 1071 27.92 -41.18 -35.29
C GLU A 1071 28.16 -42.63 -34.82
N PRO A 1072 27.38 -43.14 -33.84
CA PRO A 1072 27.46 -44.55 -33.45
C PRO A 1072 27.09 -45.46 -34.63
N SER A 1073 27.97 -46.38 -35.00
CA SER A 1073 27.76 -47.21 -36.18
C SER A 1073 26.58 -48.16 -36.01
N CYS A 1074 25.52 -47.97 -36.79
CA CYS A 1074 24.35 -48.84 -36.84
C CYS A 1074 24.72 -50.29 -37.18
N LEU A 1075 24.89 -51.14 -36.16
CA LEU A 1075 25.22 -52.57 -36.35
C LEU A 1075 24.01 -53.34 -36.87
N GLY A 1076 23.96 -53.61 -38.19
CA GLY A 1076 22.76 -54.24 -38.73
C GLY A 1076 22.71 -54.70 -40.19
N ASP A 1077 23.80 -54.87 -40.94
CA ASP A 1077 23.73 -55.77 -42.11
C ASP A 1077 25.04 -56.52 -42.38
N ASN A 1078 24.91 -57.77 -42.81
CA ASN A 1078 25.99 -58.75 -42.82
C ASN A 1078 25.88 -59.64 -44.07
N SER A 1079 26.61 -59.28 -45.14
CA SER A 1079 26.63 -60.02 -46.40
C SER A 1079 28.01 -59.95 -47.08
N PRO A 1080 28.78 -61.06 -47.12
CA PRO A 1080 30.06 -61.10 -47.82
C PRO A 1080 29.91 -61.65 -49.25
N GLY A 1081 30.44 -60.96 -50.26
CA GLY A 1081 30.67 -61.56 -51.58
C GLY A 1081 30.87 -60.63 -52.77
N VAL A 1082 32.07 -60.68 -53.35
CA VAL A 1082 32.50 -60.18 -54.68
C VAL A 1082 32.63 -58.67 -54.82
#